data_AF-A0A258B122-F1
#
_entry.id   AF-A0A258B122-F1
#
_cell.length_a   1.000
_cell.length_b   1.000
_cell.length_c   1.000
_cell.angle_alpha   90.00
_cell.angle_beta   90.00
_cell.angle_gamma   90.00
#
_symmetry.space_group_name_H-M   'P 1'
#
loop_
_entity.id
_entity.type
_entity.pdbx_description
1 polymer ?
#
loop_
_entity_poly.entity_id
_entity_poly.type
_entity_poly.pdbx_seq_one_letter_code
_entity_poly.pdbx_strand_id
1 'polypeptide(L)'
;MISCRQALAFVLLTSSLTAEVAKVHPAQAMGLLKTQCLGCHNAEKKKGGLSLETRELALKGGENGAALNAGDADHSALINALNDPGDAHMPPKKQMPEKQVNLLKAWVNAGAPWDDAALKKFGELTPVDKLVTLPAGHTPAGAMALRGDGKLLAVGHGNRVLIRDVAAKDSPIVATLEGHKDVVQSLAWNADGSLLAAGGYRTVRVWKVPEPAKAGTTKQVWEQAHTLAEPLEGRVTGLVFLPDNGTLILADGATSLKGVLHRWKLGEPKPSQTVEAHADNVLSLALSRDGKQIATGGADNLAKVWDAATLKEIAKIEGHVGHIVALGFSTDGKWLATGSADKDLKVWDIASKEMIMLLGDKTSPVNALLWSPDSTSLTYFNDNGSVHGVTELKAHDGVRLAFTSGTDKRIGTLEAVPNAVVMTADGKNVFAATDAGDVFHIDEKQKITRLNGPAAAPATPNPKALSFTQDILPVLSKAGCNLGSCHAKSSGQAGFKLSIFAFDPKGDYMELVKDSRGRRVFPALPEDSLLLQKSVVRVQHEGGQRFEADSESAKTIAEWIRQGMPYETPGQPALTGIEVVPTEKTYRKNEAGVLKVTAKYSNGTTRDVTGLTDYISSEKSIAAVDEDGHMKTTNESGETVIVARYMGQVAISRVAVPADKLLPPASYAKLTVRNEIDKLVYARLQKLGHLPSDTCTDAEFLRRSTLDAIGMLPTVAEARAFALNNDPKKYEKWVDALLQRPEWADHWAIKWGDLIRPNPSRVGVKPVYLLDQWIRQSFRENKPWDRFVRELITAQGNTHQDGPVAIWRDKRDPVDAATFVGQIFLGVRLECAKCHHHPTEKWDLTDYYQMAAFFTQMKRKGQGISAPISGEPEQMWFAPGNAGIEHPVTKAKLKPRPPADKEITIAETQDPRSVLADWMTNPHNPYFAPAIVNRVWSSFMGRGIVDPVDDFRASNPPTNAPLLDWLAQDFVKHGYDLKHLMRALMLSQTYRLSSLPNETNLADLKNYSRSYRRRLPAETLLDAVCEVTEVQETFSGMPAEALAKQTWNHKLESQFMDAFGRPNASSECPCERDAKPSVVQALHLMNSTKLQEMLISSKGRVTRLAKSDLKPEQIMEELYLACYSRLPTAEEAAIVGKALDVGVANRQAAIEDVLWSLLNSAEFVFNH
;
A
#
# COMPACT_ATOMS: atom_id res chain seq x y z
N MET A 1 37.82 2.58 -42.58
CA MET A 1 39.16 3.11 -42.24
C MET A 1 38.99 4.48 -41.60
N ILE A 2 39.34 4.59 -40.31
CA ILE A 2 40.03 5.71 -39.60
C ILE A 2 39.60 7.14 -39.98
N SER A 3 38.75 7.79 -39.16
CA SER A 3 39.04 8.93 -38.23
C SER A 3 39.09 10.32 -38.93
N CYS A 4 38.81 11.49 -38.33
CA CYS A 4 38.48 11.96 -36.98
C CYS A 4 38.11 13.46 -37.11
N ARG A 5 37.40 14.01 -36.10
CA ARG A 5 37.34 15.43 -35.69
C ARG A 5 36.57 16.45 -36.55
N GLN A 6 35.35 16.77 -36.13
CA GLN A 6 34.97 18.07 -35.53
C GLN A 6 33.44 18.19 -35.40
N ALA A 7 32.89 17.80 -34.26
CA ALA A 7 31.62 18.30 -33.71
C ALA A 7 31.47 17.73 -32.29
N LEU A 8 31.88 18.49 -31.27
CA LEU A 8 31.33 18.48 -29.90
C LEU A 8 32.20 19.39 -29.02
N ALA A 9 31.72 20.60 -28.72
CA ALA A 9 32.21 21.42 -27.62
C ALA A 9 31.19 22.56 -27.34
N PHE A 10 30.63 22.55 -26.12
CA PHE A 10 29.90 23.63 -25.42
C PHE A 10 28.49 23.98 -25.95
N VAL A 11 27.40 23.84 -25.21
CA VAL A 11 27.18 24.18 -23.79
C VAL A 11 26.36 23.08 -23.09
N LEU A 12 27.01 22.34 -22.21
CA LEU A 12 26.37 21.64 -21.09
C LEU A 12 25.99 22.71 -20.07
N LEU A 13 24.75 23.20 -20.12
CA LEU A 13 24.09 23.70 -18.93
C LEU A 13 23.76 22.46 -18.11
N THR A 14 24.67 22.11 -17.21
CA THR A 14 24.41 21.22 -16.10
C THR A 14 23.20 21.78 -15.36
N SER A 15 22.03 21.19 -15.62
CA SER A 15 20.94 21.20 -14.68
C SER A 15 21.51 20.57 -13.41
N SER A 16 21.90 21.41 -12.48
CA SER A 16 22.00 21.09 -11.07
C SER A 16 20.61 20.66 -10.62
N LEU A 17 20.27 19.40 -10.91
CA LEU A 17 19.44 18.58 -10.05
C LEU A 17 20.16 18.55 -8.71
N THR A 18 19.93 19.58 -7.89
CA THR A 18 20.10 19.42 -6.45
C THR A 18 19.08 18.36 -6.08
N ALA A 19 19.54 17.10 -6.01
CA ALA A 19 18.95 16.14 -5.11
C ALA A 19 18.86 16.89 -3.78
N GLU A 20 17.63 17.22 -3.39
CA GLU A 20 17.32 17.86 -2.13
C GLU A 20 18.04 17.00 -1.07
N VAL A 21 19.07 17.57 -0.45
CA VAL A 21 19.82 16.89 0.60
C VAL A 21 18.79 16.58 1.67
N ALA A 22 18.38 15.32 1.76
CA ALA A 22 17.51 14.86 2.83
C ALA A 22 18.12 15.41 4.14
N LYS A 23 17.31 16.11 4.94
CA LYS A 23 17.76 16.76 6.17
C LYS A 23 18.54 15.72 7.01
N VAL A 24 19.86 15.79 7.00
CA VAL A 24 20.67 14.80 7.71
C VAL A 24 20.78 15.25 9.15
N HIS A 25 20.13 14.52 10.05
CA HIS A 25 20.16 14.86 11.46
C HIS A 25 21.51 14.44 12.07
N PRO A 26 22.28 15.36 12.68
CA PRO A 26 23.60 15.09 13.26
C PRO A 26 23.63 13.87 14.19
N ALA A 27 22.59 13.70 15.01
CA ALA A 27 22.48 12.60 15.97
C ALA A 27 22.60 11.21 15.31
N GLN A 28 22.11 11.05 14.07
CA GLN A 28 22.19 9.77 13.35
C GLN A 28 23.63 9.42 12.96
N ALA A 29 24.38 10.41 12.47
CA ALA A 29 25.79 10.24 12.16
C ALA A 29 26.59 9.95 13.44
N MET A 30 26.31 10.67 14.54
CA MET A 30 26.95 10.43 15.84
C MET A 30 26.71 9.00 16.34
N GLY A 31 25.49 8.48 16.21
CA GLY A 31 25.17 7.10 16.57
C GLY A 31 25.94 6.06 15.74
N LEU A 32 26.13 6.29 14.44
CA LEU A 32 26.96 5.43 13.58
C LEU A 32 28.44 5.49 13.98
N LEU A 33 28.99 6.69 14.20
CA LEU A 33 30.37 6.85 14.66
C LEU A 33 30.57 6.12 16.00
N LYS A 34 29.66 6.30 16.96
CA LYS A 34 29.75 5.66 18.28
C LYS A 34 29.77 4.14 18.20
N THR A 35 28.89 3.56 17.39
CA THR A 35 28.71 2.10 17.32
C THR A 35 29.72 1.39 16.42
N GLN A 36 30.10 2.00 15.30
CA GLN A 36 30.91 1.34 14.27
C GLN A 36 32.38 1.78 14.30
N CYS A 37 32.68 2.98 14.80
CA CYS A 37 34.01 3.60 14.64
C CYS A 37 34.73 3.84 15.97
N LEU A 38 34.06 4.39 16.98
CA LEU A 38 34.68 4.77 18.26
C LEU A 38 35.19 3.58 19.08
N GLY A 39 34.81 2.33 18.78
CA GLY A 39 35.41 1.15 19.39
C GLY A 39 36.92 1.00 19.09
N CYS A 40 37.38 1.58 17.98
CA CYS A 40 38.78 1.52 17.52
C CYS A 40 39.42 2.91 17.25
N HIS A 41 38.64 3.99 17.25
CA HIS A 41 39.07 5.36 16.96
C HIS A 41 38.63 6.35 18.06
N ASN A 42 39.15 6.15 19.26
CA ASN A 42 38.90 7.00 20.44
C ASN A 42 40.23 7.43 21.08
N ALA A 43 40.20 8.22 22.16
CA ALA A 43 41.41 8.70 22.83
C ALA A 43 42.34 7.59 23.33
N GLU A 44 41.81 6.44 23.76
CA GLU A 44 42.57 5.31 24.32
C GLU A 44 43.08 4.35 23.23
N LYS A 45 42.27 4.12 22.20
CA LYS A 45 42.54 3.25 21.06
C LYS A 45 42.52 4.12 19.81
N LYS A 46 43.68 4.66 19.44
CA LYS A 46 43.91 5.51 18.26
C LYS A 46 44.49 4.71 17.10
N LYS A 47 43.77 3.68 16.61
CA LYS A 47 44.25 2.93 15.44
C LYS A 47 44.36 3.89 14.24
N GLY A 48 45.53 3.92 13.59
CA GLY A 48 45.85 4.86 12.48
C GLY A 48 45.98 6.33 12.90
N GLY A 49 46.20 6.61 14.20
CA GLY A 49 46.32 7.99 14.73
C GLY A 49 45.01 8.79 14.76
N LEU A 50 43.88 8.17 14.41
CA LEU A 50 42.57 8.81 14.27
C LEU A 50 41.75 8.74 15.58
N SER A 51 41.16 9.87 15.98
CA SER A 51 40.09 9.94 16.99
C SER A 51 38.85 10.63 16.42
N LEU A 52 37.68 10.04 16.67
CA LEU A 52 36.38 10.54 16.20
C LEU A 52 35.49 11.02 17.36
N GLU A 53 36.09 11.41 18.49
CA GLU A 53 35.35 11.86 19.69
C GLU A 53 34.86 13.30 19.60
N THR A 54 35.49 14.13 18.77
CA THR A 54 35.09 15.52 18.53
C THR A 54 35.21 15.85 17.05
N ARG A 55 34.47 16.87 16.61
CA ARG A 55 34.52 17.36 15.23
C ARG A 55 35.92 17.79 14.83
N GLU A 56 36.61 18.51 15.72
CA GLU A 56 37.95 19.02 15.49
C GLU A 56 38.95 17.89 15.25
N LEU A 57 38.87 16.82 16.04
CA LEU A 57 39.75 15.66 15.87
C LEU A 57 39.44 14.88 14.58
N ALA A 58 38.16 14.75 14.22
CA ALA A 58 37.76 14.07 12.99
C ALA A 58 38.18 14.85 11.72
N LEU A 59 38.09 16.19 11.75
CA LEU A 59 38.55 17.05 10.66
C LEU A 59 40.07 17.14 10.59
N LYS A 60 40.76 17.14 11.74
CA LYS A 60 42.23 17.09 11.79
C LYS A 60 42.76 15.75 11.24
N GLY A 61 42.03 14.67 11.51
CA GLY A 61 42.32 13.34 11.01
C GLY A 61 43.54 12.68 11.67
N GLY A 62 43.97 11.56 11.08
CA GLY A 62 45.05 10.69 11.61
C GLY A 62 46.34 10.82 10.82
N GLU A 63 47.15 9.76 10.80
CA GLU A 63 48.46 9.72 10.13
C GLU A 63 48.38 9.97 8.61
N ASN A 64 47.20 9.73 8.02
CA ASN A 64 46.94 9.90 6.58
C ASN A 64 46.18 11.20 6.23
N GLY A 65 46.17 12.19 7.14
CA GLY A 65 45.47 13.46 6.94
C GLY A 65 44.00 13.45 7.39
N ALA A 66 43.24 14.46 6.99
CA ALA A 66 41.86 14.70 7.42
C ALA A 66 40.96 13.48 7.15
N ALA A 67 40.30 12.96 8.19
CA ALA A 67 39.39 11.83 8.01
C ALA A 67 38.08 12.25 7.35
N LEU A 68 37.66 13.50 7.57
CA LEU A 68 36.46 14.12 7.00
C LEU A 68 36.83 15.42 6.30
N ASN A 69 36.37 15.59 5.06
CA ASN A 69 36.38 16.84 4.32
C ASN A 69 34.95 17.40 4.33
N ALA A 70 34.68 18.38 5.19
CA ALA A 70 33.36 18.97 5.34
C ALA A 70 32.88 19.61 4.02
N GLY A 71 31.70 19.20 3.54
CA GLY A 71 31.13 19.62 2.26
C GLY A 71 31.51 18.74 1.07
N ASP A 72 32.42 17.76 1.26
CA ASP A 72 32.95 16.92 0.18
C ASP A 72 33.19 15.47 0.67
N ALA A 73 32.15 14.67 0.56
CA ALA A 73 32.18 13.26 0.96
C ALA A 73 33.10 12.41 0.06
N ASP A 74 33.22 12.74 -1.21
CA ASP A 74 33.98 11.93 -2.19
C ASP A 74 35.49 12.01 -1.93
N HIS A 75 35.96 13.13 -1.36
CA HIS A 75 37.35 13.29 -0.93
C HIS A 75 37.58 12.96 0.54
N SER A 76 36.56 12.53 1.30
CA SER A 76 36.71 12.17 2.71
C SER A 76 37.30 10.77 2.88
N ALA A 77 38.45 10.66 3.55
CA ALA A 77 39.14 9.39 3.75
C ALA A 77 38.28 8.34 4.48
N LEU A 78 37.45 8.77 5.44
CA LEU A 78 36.50 7.89 6.13
C LEU A 78 35.49 7.27 5.15
N ILE A 79 34.93 8.07 4.24
CA ILE A 79 33.92 7.60 3.27
C ILE A 79 34.56 6.63 2.28
N ASN A 80 35.76 6.95 1.79
CA ASN A 80 36.47 6.10 0.85
C ASN A 80 36.88 4.76 1.45
N ALA A 81 37.23 4.71 2.74
CA ALA A 81 37.50 3.47 3.44
C ALA A 81 36.26 2.56 3.57
N LEU A 82 35.04 3.14 3.52
CA LEU A 82 33.77 2.40 3.67
C LEU A 82 33.16 1.94 2.33
N ASN A 83 33.58 2.51 1.20
CA ASN A 83 33.13 2.11 -0.15
C ASN A 83 33.82 0.80 -0.59
N ASP A 84 33.43 0.18 -1.71
CA ASP A 84 34.09 -0.99 -2.30
C ASP A 84 34.95 -0.56 -3.51
N PRO A 85 36.26 -0.93 -3.62
CA PRO A 85 37.04 -1.81 -2.75
C PRO A 85 37.84 -0.97 -1.76
N GLY A 86 37.15 -0.29 -0.85
CA GLY A 86 37.76 0.29 0.34
C GLY A 86 38.37 -0.80 1.23
N ASP A 87 39.01 -0.39 2.32
CA ASP A 87 39.73 -1.32 3.18
C ASP A 87 38.78 -2.37 3.76
N ALA A 88 38.92 -3.63 3.30
CA ALA A 88 38.12 -4.77 3.74
C ALA A 88 38.19 -5.01 5.27
N HIS A 89 39.08 -4.33 5.99
CA HIS A 89 39.22 -4.39 7.44
C HIS A 89 38.48 -3.27 8.22
N MET A 90 37.77 -2.35 7.56
CA MET A 90 37.12 -1.20 8.21
C MET A 90 35.61 -1.07 7.87
N PRO A 91 34.67 -1.33 8.81
CA PRO A 91 34.89 -1.82 10.17
C PRO A 91 35.13 -3.34 10.23
N PRO A 92 35.97 -3.82 11.18
CA PRO A 92 36.58 -5.16 11.16
C PRO A 92 35.63 -6.34 11.42
N LYS A 93 34.38 -6.10 11.81
CA LYS A 93 33.43 -7.16 12.18
C LYS A 93 32.37 -7.44 11.11
N LYS A 94 32.07 -6.48 10.23
CA LYS A 94 31.11 -6.57 9.12
C LYS A 94 31.11 -5.26 8.32
N GLN A 95 31.14 -5.33 6.99
CA GLN A 95 31.04 -4.13 6.16
C GLN A 95 29.70 -3.40 6.39
N MET A 96 29.72 -2.08 6.45
CA MET A 96 28.54 -1.28 6.73
C MET A 96 27.53 -1.38 5.57
N PRO A 97 26.22 -1.46 5.85
CA PRO A 97 25.20 -1.41 4.81
C PRO A 97 25.28 -0.10 4.01
N GLU A 98 25.05 -0.19 2.70
CA GLU A 98 25.13 0.95 1.77
C GLU A 98 24.30 2.16 2.23
N LYS A 99 23.12 1.93 2.82
CA LYS A 99 22.25 2.99 3.37
C LYS A 99 22.94 3.81 4.48
N GLN A 100 23.74 3.17 5.33
CA GLN A 100 24.46 3.85 6.41
C GLN A 100 25.66 4.63 5.87
N VAL A 101 26.34 4.08 4.85
CA VAL A 101 27.42 4.78 4.14
C VAL A 101 26.88 6.03 3.42
N ASN A 102 25.74 5.91 2.73
CA ASN A 102 25.08 7.03 2.06
C ASN A 102 24.60 8.10 3.06
N LEU A 103 24.16 7.71 4.26
CA LEU A 103 23.85 8.66 5.32
C LEU A 103 25.10 9.44 5.78
N LEU A 104 26.23 8.76 6.00
CA LEU A 104 27.49 9.43 6.34
C LEU A 104 27.97 10.34 5.20
N LYS A 105 27.82 9.93 3.93
CA LYS A 105 28.10 10.78 2.76
C LYS A 105 27.26 12.06 2.78
N ALA A 106 25.95 11.92 2.94
CA ALA A 106 25.04 13.06 2.98
C ALA A 106 25.36 13.98 4.16
N TRP A 107 25.69 13.41 5.34
CA TRP A 107 26.12 14.16 6.52
C TRP A 107 27.40 14.97 6.27
N VAL A 108 28.40 14.36 5.64
CA VAL A 108 29.66 15.04 5.28
C VAL A 108 29.41 16.15 4.26
N ASN A 109 28.62 15.88 3.21
CA ASN A 109 28.23 16.88 2.21
C ASN A 109 27.45 18.05 2.82
N ALA A 110 26.69 17.81 3.90
CA ALA A 110 26.03 18.86 4.69
C ALA A 110 26.99 19.65 5.60
N GLY A 111 28.31 19.44 5.52
CA GLY A 111 29.32 20.14 6.31
C GLY A 111 29.74 19.43 7.61
N ALA A 112 29.37 18.15 7.76
CA ALA A 112 29.58 17.36 8.97
C ALA A 112 29.15 18.09 10.26
N PRO A 113 27.87 18.52 10.37
CA PRO A 113 27.35 19.13 11.60
C PRO A 113 27.45 18.13 12.76
N TRP A 114 28.01 18.55 13.89
CA TRP A 114 28.37 17.66 15.00
C TRP A 114 27.47 17.89 16.21
N ASP A 115 27.07 16.81 16.88
CA ASP A 115 26.23 16.86 18.09
C ASP A 115 26.89 16.08 19.22
N ASP A 116 27.70 16.79 20.02
CA ASP A 116 28.42 16.21 21.15
C ASP A 116 27.48 15.67 22.24
N ALA A 117 26.29 16.26 22.39
CA ALA A 117 25.32 15.81 23.37
C ALA A 117 24.73 14.45 22.96
N ALA A 118 24.39 14.28 21.69
CA ALA A 118 23.94 12.99 21.14
C ALA A 118 25.04 11.92 21.23
N LEU A 119 26.29 12.26 20.86
CA LEU A 119 27.42 11.33 20.90
C LEU A 119 27.75 10.83 22.31
N LYS A 120 27.60 11.69 23.33
CA LYS A 120 27.80 11.32 24.75
C LYS A 120 26.67 10.46 25.29
N LYS A 121 25.41 10.84 25.02
CA LYS A 121 24.22 10.13 25.52
C LYS A 121 23.99 8.76 24.88
N PHE A 122 24.61 8.49 23.73
CA PHE A 122 24.43 7.22 23.03
C PHE A 122 25.07 6.06 23.83
N GLY A 123 24.23 5.12 24.27
CA GLY A 123 24.64 3.96 25.07
C GLY A 123 24.80 4.22 26.57
N GLU A 124 24.44 5.41 27.07
CA GLU A 124 24.37 5.63 28.53
C GLU A 124 23.21 4.84 29.13
N LEU A 125 23.49 4.08 30.20
CA LEU A 125 22.48 3.33 30.94
C LEU A 125 21.57 4.28 31.72
N THR A 126 20.28 3.95 31.76
CA THR A 126 19.30 4.66 32.58
C THR A 126 19.67 4.61 34.07
N PRO A 127 19.80 5.77 34.74
CA PRO A 127 20.02 5.82 36.18
C PRO A 127 18.78 5.33 36.97
N VAL A 128 18.99 4.43 37.94
CA VAL A 128 17.91 3.80 38.74
C VAL A 128 17.18 4.81 39.65
N ASP A 129 17.85 5.90 40.01
CA ASP A 129 17.32 7.03 40.77
C ASP A 129 16.28 7.84 39.99
N LYS A 130 16.29 7.79 38.65
CA LYS A 130 15.33 8.49 37.79
C LYS A 130 14.00 7.75 37.58
N LEU A 131 13.89 6.50 38.02
CA LEU A 131 12.65 5.73 37.89
C LEU A 131 11.52 6.36 38.70
N VAL A 132 10.37 6.55 38.07
CA VAL A 132 9.12 7.02 38.68
C VAL A 132 8.23 5.84 39.08
N THR A 133 7.23 6.12 39.91
CA THR A 133 6.21 5.12 40.29
C THR A 133 5.41 4.67 39.06
N LEU A 134 5.10 3.38 39.00
CA LEU A 134 4.27 2.84 37.92
C LEU A 134 2.87 3.49 37.90
N PRO A 135 2.28 3.69 36.70
CA PRO A 135 0.92 4.19 36.57
C PRO A 135 -0.08 3.29 37.33
N ALA A 136 -1.07 3.88 38.01
CA ALA A 136 -2.02 3.14 38.85
C ALA A 136 -2.78 2.03 38.11
N GLY A 137 -3.05 2.21 36.81
CA GLY A 137 -3.69 1.22 35.94
C GLY A 137 -2.74 0.21 35.29
N HIS A 138 -1.43 0.31 35.52
CA HIS A 138 -0.42 -0.55 34.90
C HIS A 138 0.23 -1.47 35.94
N THR A 139 -0.45 -2.56 36.26
CA THR A 139 0.01 -3.56 37.23
C THR A 139 0.01 -4.98 36.65
N PRO A 140 0.80 -5.25 35.59
CA PRO A 140 0.82 -6.56 34.96
C PRO A 140 1.30 -7.65 35.92
N ALA A 141 0.75 -8.85 35.80
CA ALA A 141 1.28 -10.03 36.46
C ALA A 141 2.39 -10.62 35.55
N GLY A 142 3.63 -10.17 35.76
CA GLY A 142 4.73 -10.33 34.80
C GLY A 142 5.60 -11.59 35.01
N ALA A 143 5.52 -12.21 36.18
CA ALA A 143 6.30 -13.39 36.55
C ALA A 143 5.57 -14.22 37.61
N MET A 144 5.86 -15.52 37.65
CA MET A 144 5.34 -16.43 38.68
C MET A 144 6.37 -17.48 39.08
N ALA A 145 6.29 -17.92 40.34
CA ALA A 145 7.04 -19.08 40.82
C ALA A 145 6.23 -19.83 41.88
N LEU A 146 6.10 -21.15 41.73
CA LEU A 146 5.47 -22.03 42.70
C LEU A 146 6.54 -22.66 43.60
N ARG A 147 6.31 -22.66 44.91
CA ARG A 147 7.23 -23.30 45.87
C ARG A 147 7.21 -24.82 45.66
N GLY A 148 8.33 -25.50 45.89
CA GLY A 148 8.49 -26.94 45.62
C GLY A 148 7.48 -27.86 46.32
N ASP A 149 6.87 -27.43 47.43
CA ASP A 149 5.80 -28.14 48.13
C ASP A 149 4.40 -27.95 47.54
N GLY A 150 4.27 -27.09 46.52
CA GLY A 150 3.02 -26.78 45.82
C GLY A 150 2.04 -25.91 46.60
N LYS A 151 2.43 -25.35 47.76
CA LYS A 151 1.50 -24.63 48.65
C LYS A 151 1.51 -23.11 48.49
N LEU A 152 2.69 -22.53 48.20
CA LEU A 152 2.82 -21.07 48.05
C LEU A 152 3.13 -20.70 46.61
N LEU A 153 2.32 -19.80 46.04
CA LEU A 153 2.51 -19.21 44.73
C LEU A 153 2.95 -17.74 44.87
N ALA A 154 4.12 -17.41 44.36
CA ALA A 154 4.59 -16.03 44.22
C ALA A 154 4.20 -15.48 42.85
N VAL A 155 3.62 -14.28 42.82
CA VAL A 155 3.20 -13.59 41.60
C VAL A 155 3.75 -12.17 41.61
N GLY A 156 4.53 -11.80 40.59
CA GLY A 156 5.02 -10.44 40.40
C GLY A 156 3.91 -9.59 39.82
N HIS A 157 3.31 -8.69 40.60
CA HIS A 157 2.13 -7.89 40.23
C HIS A 157 2.50 -6.40 40.20
N GLY A 158 2.85 -5.88 39.04
CA GLY A 158 3.48 -4.56 38.91
C GLY A 158 4.85 -4.56 39.60
N ASN A 159 5.11 -3.60 40.48
CA ASN A 159 6.39 -3.45 41.19
C ASN A 159 6.45 -4.15 42.56
N ARG A 160 5.54 -5.10 42.83
CA ARG A 160 5.43 -5.85 44.08
C ARG A 160 5.27 -7.35 43.82
N VAL A 161 5.53 -8.17 44.83
CA VAL A 161 5.32 -9.62 44.78
C VAL A 161 4.20 -10.01 45.72
N LEU A 162 3.16 -10.66 45.21
CA LEU A 162 2.06 -11.20 45.98
C LEU A 162 2.30 -12.67 46.27
N ILE A 163 2.21 -13.08 47.53
CA ILE A 163 2.31 -14.48 47.93
C ILE A 163 0.90 -15.01 48.20
N ARG A 164 0.52 -16.07 47.50
CA ARG A 164 -0.76 -16.75 47.65
C ARG A 164 -0.57 -18.12 48.27
N ASP A 165 -1.44 -18.48 49.21
CA ASP A 165 -1.57 -19.85 49.67
C ASP A 165 -2.55 -20.58 48.75
N VAL A 166 -2.04 -21.36 47.80
CA VAL A 166 -2.85 -22.09 46.83
C VAL A 166 -3.39 -23.42 47.37
N ALA A 167 -2.97 -23.84 48.57
CA ALA A 167 -3.56 -24.97 49.28
C ALA A 167 -4.81 -24.57 50.07
N ALA A 168 -4.93 -23.29 50.44
CA ALA A 168 -6.12 -22.74 51.06
C ALA A 168 -7.26 -22.47 50.04
N LYS A 169 -8.50 -22.59 50.51
CA LYS A 169 -9.69 -22.30 49.69
C LYS A 169 -9.65 -20.86 49.17
N ASP A 170 -10.00 -20.67 47.90
CA ASP A 170 -10.01 -19.38 47.18
C ASP A 170 -8.62 -18.73 46.99
N SER A 171 -7.55 -19.45 47.32
CA SER A 171 -6.15 -19.06 47.14
C SER A 171 -5.81 -17.62 47.59
N PRO A 172 -6.04 -17.29 48.88
CA PRO A 172 -5.91 -15.94 49.41
C PRO A 172 -4.47 -15.41 49.34
N ILE A 173 -4.33 -14.09 49.25
CA ILE A 173 -3.04 -13.41 49.37
C ILE A 173 -2.64 -13.39 50.85
N VAL A 174 -1.53 -14.04 51.18
CA VAL A 174 -1.01 -14.16 52.56
C VAL A 174 0.12 -13.17 52.85
N ALA A 175 0.79 -12.63 51.83
CA ALA A 175 1.80 -11.58 51.99
C ALA A 175 1.95 -10.73 50.72
N THR A 176 2.47 -9.51 50.89
CA THR A 176 2.86 -8.60 49.80
C THR A 176 4.27 -8.08 50.08
N LEU A 177 5.20 -8.33 49.15
CA LEU A 177 6.60 -7.91 49.23
C LEU A 177 6.81 -6.70 48.32
N GLU A 178 7.34 -5.62 48.89
CA GLU A 178 7.54 -4.34 48.20
C GLU A 178 9.03 -4.02 48.05
N GLY A 179 9.34 -3.02 47.21
CA GLY A 179 10.69 -2.45 47.09
C GLY A 179 11.22 -2.34 45.65
N HIS A 180 10.58 -2.97 44.67
CA HIS A 180 10.92 -2.70 43.26
C HIS A 180 10.27 -1.39 42.80
N LYS A 181 10.93 -0.70 41.86
CA LYS A 181 10.41 0.52 41.21
C LYS A 181 9.80 0.25 39.83
N ASP A 182 10.33 -0.73 39.11
CA ASP A 182 9.80 -1.23 37.84
C ASP A 182 9.03 -2.55 38.06
N VAL A 183 8.37 -3.02 37.01
CA VAL A 183 7.67 -4.30 36.98
C VAL A 183 8.61 -5.46 37.35
N VAL A 184 8.13 -6.36 38.20
CA VAL A 184 8.83 -7.62 38.53
C VAL A 184 8.72 -8.57 37.34
N GLN A 185 9.87 -8.94 36.76
CA GLN A 185 9.97 -9.69 35.50
C GLN A 185 10.45 -11.14 35.71
N SER A 186 10.95 -11.48 36.88
CA SER A 186 11.39 -12.85 37.16
C SER A 186 11.23 -13.18 38.64
N LEU A 187 10.92 -14.43 38.93
CA LEU A 187 10.74 -14.97 40.27
C LEU A 187 11.32 -16.37 40.34
N ALA A 188 11.98 -16.70 41.45
CA ALA A 188 12.51 -18.04 41.69
C ALA A 188 12.49 -18.40 43.18
N TRP A 189 12.07 -19.63 43.47
CA TRP A 189 12.28 -20.27 44.77
C TRP A 189 13.60 -21.05 44.73
N ASN A 190 14.30 -21.10 45.86
CA ASN A 190 15.36 -22.10 46.02
C ASN A 190 14.76 -23.50 46.28
N ALA A 191 15.57 -24.55 46.17
CA ALA A 191 15.06 -25.93 46.15
C ALA A 191 14.41 -26.35 47.47
N ASP A 192 14.89 -25.84 48.61
CA ASP A 192 14.29 -26.11 49.93
C ASP A 192 13.11 -25.17 50.29
N GLY A 193 12.85 -24.14 49.48
CA GLY A 193 11.76 -23.19 49.66
C GLY A 193 11.97 -22.20 50.82
N SER A 194 13.19 -22.04 51.33
CA SER A 194 13.54 -21.07 52.39
C SER A 194 13.78 -19.65 51.87
N LEU A 195 14.04 -19.47 50.57
CA LEU A 195 14.32 -18.18 49.94
C LEU A 195 13.45 -17.96 48.69
N LEU A 196 12.99 -16.72 48.53
CA LEU A 196 12.36 -16.22 47.31
C LEU A 196 13.20 -15.08 46.74
N ALA A 197 13.56 -15.17 45.46
CA ALA A 197 14.23 -14.09 44.74
C ALA A 197 13.30 -13.48 43.69
N ALA A 198 13.32 -12.16 43.55
CA ALA A 198 12.60 -11.42 42.52
C ALA A 198 13.51 -10.45 41.78
N GLY A 199 13.43 -10.48 40.45
CA GLY A 199 14.16 -9.60 39.55
C GLY A 199 13.31 -8.44 39.05
N GLY A 200 13.88 -7.23 39.09
CA GLY A 200 13.32 -6.01 38.48
C GLY A 200 14.38 -5.30 37.62
N TYR A 201 14.21 -4.00 37.41
CA TYR A 201 15.19 -3.19 36.66
C TYR A 201 16.47 -2.97 37.46
N ARG A 202 17.58 -3.57 37.02
CA ARG A 202 18.93 -3.49 37.60
C ARG A 202 18.99 -3.89 39.07
N THR A 203 18.08 -4.75 39.50
CA THR A 203 18.01 -5.21 40.89
C THR A 203 17.42 -6.61 41.01
N VAL A 204 18.01 -7.43 41.87
CA VAL A 204 17.40 -8.65 42.41
C VAL A 204 17.27 -8.51 43.91
N ARG A 205 16.07 -8.74 44.45
CA ARG A 205 15.81 -8.75 45.89
C ARG A 205 15.53 -10.19 46.32
N VAL A 206 16.07 -10.58 47.47
CA VAL A 206 15.92 -11.93 48.03
C VAL A 206 15.33 -11.83 49.43
N TRP A 207 14.24 -12.54 49.69
CA TRP A 207 13.55 -12.59 50.98
C TRP A 207 13.65 -13.98 51.59
N LYS A 208 13.76 -14.03 52.93
CA LYS A 208 13.60 -15.26 53.70
C LYS A 208 12.13 -15.53 53.92
N VAL A 209 11.75 -16.80 53.75
CA VAL A 209 10.41 -17.27 54.04
C VAL A 209 10.24 -17.40 55.54
N PRO A 210 9.23 -16.75 56.14
CA PRO A 210 8.95 -16.89 57.56
C PRO A 210 8.48 -18.31 57.87
N GLU A 211 8.85 -18.82 59.06
CA GLU A 211 8.32 -20.09 59.56
C GLU A 211 6.77 -20.03 59.64
N PRO A 212 6.08 -21.19 59.54
CA PRO A 212 4.63 -21.26 59.73
C PRO A 212 4.25 -20.61 61.06
N ALA A 213 3.27 -19.68 61.04
CA ALA A 213 2.83 -19.01 62.25
C ALA A 213 2.35 -20.05 63.29
N LYS A 214 2.90 -20.03 64.51
CA LYS A 214 2.32 -20.77 65.63
C LYS A 214 0.92 -20.21 65.90
N ALA A 215 -0.04 -21.08 66.22
CA ALA A 215 -1.42 -20.68 66.48
C ALA A 215 -1.47 -19.51 67.50
N GLY A 216 -1.91 -18.32 67.06
CA GLY A 216 -2.03 -17.12 67.88
C GLY A 216 -1.18 -15.90 67.50
N THR A 217 -0.26 -15.99 66.52
CA THR A 217 0.47 -14.81 66.01
C THR A 217 -0.07 -14.34 64.65
N THR A 218 -0.35 -13.03 64.52
CA THR A 218 -1.12 -12.45 63.41
C THR A 218 -0.30 -11.78 62.30
N LYS A 219 1.04 -11.88 62.29
CA LYS A 219 1.84 -11.38 61.16
C LYS A 219 3.13 -12.16 60.96
N GLN A 220 3.21 -12.88 59.83
CA GLN A 220 4.46 -13.44 59.33
C GLN A 220 5.31 -12.30 58.76
N VAL A 221 6.50 -12.06 59.34
CA VAL A 221 7.40 -10.99 58.89
C VAL A 221 8.36 -11.57 57.86
N TRP A 222 8.28 -11.07 56.63
CA TRP A 222 9.23 -11.39 55.57
C TRP A 222 10.45 -10.49 55.68
N GLU A 223 11.62 -11.08 55.95
CA GLU A 223 12.88 -10.35 56.05
C GLU A 223 13.58 -10.33 54.68
N GLN A 224 13.95 -9.15 54.19
CA GLN A 224 14.78 -9.04 52.98
C GLN A 224 16.24 -9.36 53.34
N ALA A 225 16.75 -10.48 52.85
CA ALA A 225 18.09 -10.98 53.18
C ALA A 225 19.20 -10.36 52.31
N HIS A 226 18.94 -10.17 51.01
CA HIS A 226 19.95 -9.67 50.07
C HIS A 226 19.34 -8.72 49.02
N THR A 227 20.17 -7.82 48.49
CA THR A 227 19.89 -7.02 47.30
C THR A 227 21.12 -7.05 46.39
N LEU A 228 20.93 -7.55 45.17
CA LEU A 228 21.95 -7.62 44.14
C LEU A 228 21.67 -6.50 43.13
N ALA A 229 22.67 -5.72 42.75
CA ALA A 229 22.49 -4.55 41.89
C ALA A 229 23.59 -4.39 40.83
N GLU A 230 24.86 -4.36 41.19
CA GLU A 230 25.96 -4.19 40.23
C GLU A 230 26.56 -5.53 39.81
N PRO A 231 26.74 -5.84 38.51
CA PRO A 231 26.84 -4.92 37.37
C PRO A 231 25.59 -4.90 36.46
N LEU A 232 24.38 -5.05 37.00
CA LEU A 232 23.17 -5.18 36.18
C LEU A 232 22.88 -3.89 35.38
N GLU A 233 22.55 -4.07 34.10
CA GLU A 233 22.39 -2.98 33.11
C GLU A 233 20.93 -2.77 32.67
N GLY A 234 20.05 -3.77 32.86
CA GLY A 234 18.65 -3.66 32.46
C GLY A 234 17.66 -4.47 33.29
N ARG A 235 16.54 -4.89 32.67
CA ARG A 235 15.52 -5.73 33.35
C ARG A 235 16.06 -7.14 33.54
N VAL A 236 15.94 -7.68 34.75
CA VAL A 236 16.25 -9.08 35.04
C VAL A 236 15.08 -9.94 34.58
N THR A 237 15.16 -10.45 33.35
CA THR A 237 14.08 -11.17 32.64
C THR A 237 14.01 -12.65 32.99
N GLY A 238 15.09 -13.22 33.52
CA GLY A 238 15.21 -14.62 33.91
C GLY A 238 16.00 -14.78 35.22
N LEU A 239 15.56 -15.70 36.07
CA LEU A 239 16.13 -15.94 37.39
C LEU A 239 15.88 -17.39 37.81
N VAL A 240 16.92 -18.12 38.22
CA VAL A 240 16.81 -19.47 38.79
C VAL A 240 17.84 -19.69 39.89
N PHE A 241 17.48 -20.48 40.89
CA PHE A 241 18.41 -20.99 41.90
C PHE A 241 19.06 -22.29 41.40
N LEU A 242 20.35 -22.43 41.64
CA LEU A 242 21.02 -23.72 41.51
C LEU A 242 20.67 -24.63 42.71
N PRO A 243 20.83 -25.96 42.57
CA PRO A 243 20.50 -26.92 43.64
C PRO A 243 21.27 -26.75 44.95
N ASP A 244 22.32 -25.92 44.97
CA ASP A 244 23.10 -25.61 46.17
C ASP A 244 22.41 -24.61 47.12
N ASN A 245 21.21 -24.13 46.78
CA ASN A 245 20.36 -23.18 47.52
C ASN A 245 20.99 -21.81 47.82
N GLY A 246 22.22 -21.56 47.35
CA GLY A 246 22.99 -20.34 47.63
C GLY A 246 23.49 -19.63 46.38
N THR A 247 23.35 -20.22 45.20
CA THR A 247 23.79 -19.64 43.93
C THR A 247 22.61 -19.37 42.99
N LEU A 248 22.58 -18.18 42.40
CA LEU A 248 21.62 -17.74 41.40
C LEU A 248 22.27 -17.70 40.01
N ILE A 249 21.53 -18.12 39.00
CA ILE A 249 21.74 -17.70 37.62
C ILE A 249 20.67 -16.66 37.30
N LEU A 250 21.09 -15.50 36.83
CA LEU A 250 20.19 -14.44 36.39
C LEU A 250 20.58 -13.96 34.99
N ALA A 251 19.56 -13.53 34.25
CA ALA A 251 19.72 -12.97 32.92
C ALA A 251 19.23 -11.53 32.90
N ASP A 252 20.07 -10.63 32.39
CA ASP A 252 19.72 -9.23 32.18
C ASP A 252 20.39 -8.69 30.90
N GLY A 253 20.24 -7.39 30.68
CA GLY A 253 20.90 -6.67 29.59
C GLY A 253 20.21 -5.34 29.35
N ALA A 254 20.98 -4.32 28.99
CA ALA A 254 20.42 -3.07 28.52
C ALA A 254 19.55 -3.30 27.29
N THR A 255 18.50 -2.49 27.13
CA THR A 255 17.50 -2.71 26.08
C THR A 255 18.11 -2.59 24.69
N SER A 256 17.88 -3.59 23.84
CA SER A 256 18.40 -3.66 22.46
C SER A 256 19.94 -3.75 22.37
N LEU A 257 20.59 -4.12 23.48
CA LEU A 257 21.99 -4.53 23.54
C LEU A 257 22.06 -6.02 23.90
N LYS A 258 23.28 -6.54 24.01
CA LYS A 258 23.56 -7.94 24.32
C LYS A 258 22.88 -8.42 25.61
N GLY A 259 22.35 -9.64 25.56
CA GLY A 259 21.86 -10.37 26.72
C GLY A 259 23.01 -11.04 27.47
N VAL A 260 23.03 -10.88 28.79
CA VAL A 260 24.12 -11.33 29.65
C VAL A 260 23.60 -12.33 30.68
N LEU A 261 24.38 -13.37 30.96
CA LEU A 261 24.17 -14.30 32.06
C LEU A 261 25.16 -14.03 33.17
N HIS A 262 24.64 -13.94 34.39
CA HIS A 262 25.43 -13.80 35.61
C HIS A 262 25.21 -15.01 36.52
N ARG A 263 26.32 -15.58 37.01
CA ARG A 263 26.31 -16.54 38.11
C ARG A 263 26.70 -15.82 39.39
N TRP A 264 25.81 -15.84 40.38
CA TRP A 264 25.95 -15.02 41.58
C TRP A 264 25.72 -15.85 42.85
N LYS A 265 26.73 -15.92 43.71
CA LYS A 265 26.61 -16.55 45.03
C LYS A 265 26.10 -15.55 46.05
N LEU A 266 25.05 -15.89 46.79
CA LEU A 266 24.46 -15.01 47.79
C LEU A 266 25.49 -14.59 48.86
N GLY A 267 25.46 -13.31 49.22
CA GLY A 267 26.42 -12.68 50.14
C GLY A 267 27.66 -12.07 49.45
N GLU A 268 27.92 -12.36 48.17
CA GLU A 268 28.98 -11.71 47.41
C GLU A 268 28.50 -10.40 46.77
N PRO A 269 29.33 -9.33 46.72
CA PRO A 269 28.91 -8.02 46.21
C PRO A 269 28.80 -7.94 44.68
N LYS A 270 29.32 -8.94 43.97
CA LYS A 270 29.36 -9.01 42.50
C LYS A 270 29.25 -10.47 42.05
N PRO A 271 28.86 -10.76 40.80
CA PRO A 271 28.76 -12.11 40.30
C PRO A 271 30.14 -12.78 40.22
N SER A 272 30.17 -14.09 40.46
CA SER A 272 31.38 -14.92 40.35
C SER A 272 31.75 -15.22 38.89
N GLN A 273 30.79 -15.15 37.98
CA GLN A 273 31.01 -15.28 36.54
C GLN A 273 29.98 -14.48 35.75
N THR A 274 30.38 -13.94 34.61
CA THR A 274 29.52 -13.19 33.67
C THR A 274 29.86 -13.59 32.24
N VAL A 275 28.85 -13.94 31.44
CA VAL A 275 29.00 -14.41 30.05
C VAL A 275 28.00 -13.70 29.15
N GLU A 276 28.46 -13.26 27.98
CA GLU A 276 27.59 -12.76 26.91
C GLU A 276 26.84 -13.94 26.27
N ALA A 277 25.53 -13.99 26.48
CA ALA A 277 24.72 -15.13 26.08
C ALA A 277 24.14 -14.94 24.67
N HIS A 278 23.58 -13.76 24.41
CA HIS A 278 22.83 -13.43 23.20
C HIS A 278 23.22 -12.06 22.66
N ALA A 279 23.06 -11.86 21.34
CA ALA A 279 23.37 -10.58 20.69
C ALA A 279 22.31 -9.49 20.97
N ASP A 280 21.13 -9.90 21.44
CA ASP A 280 20.05 -9.05 21.97
C ASP A 280 19.60 -9.63 23.33
N ASN A 281 18.65 -8.98 24.01
CA ASN A 281 18.19 -9.34 25.35
C ASN A 281 17.72 -10.81 25.45
N VAL A 282 18.03 -11.44 26.58
CA VAL A 282 17.42 -12.72 26.99
C VAL A 282 15.98 -12.43 27.43
N LEU A 283 15.00 -13.19 26.93
CA LEU A 283 13.58 -13.01 27.25
C LEU A 283 13.03 -14.11 28.15
N SER A 284 13.65 -15.30 28.11
CA SER A 284 13.26 -16.47 28.89
C SER A 284 14.48 -17.24 29.37
N LEU A 285 14.38 -17.81 30.57
CA LEU A 285 15.41 -18.65 31.17
C LEU A 285 14.77 -19.84 31.89
N ALA A 286 15.24 -21.05 31.61
CA ALA A 286 14.77 -22.27 32.24
C ALA A 286 15.93 -23.10 32.80
N LEU A 287 15.69 -23.82 33.90
CA LEU A 287 16.63 -24.78 34.50
C LEU A 287 16.09 -26.20 34.28
N SER A 288 16.97 -27.14 33.91
CA SER A 288 16.61 -28.56 33.84
C SER A 288 16.28 -29.13 35.22
N ARG A 289 15.45 -30.17 35.27
CA ARG A 289 14.99 -30.75 36.55
C ARG A 289 16.13 -31.31 37.41
N ASP A 290 17.21 -31.78 36.79
CA ASP A 290 18.41 -32.24 37.48
C ASP A 290 19.36 -31.11 37.91
N GLY A 291 19.04 -29.86 37.55
CA GLY A 291 19.82 -28.66 37.88
C GLY A 291 21.15 -28.52 37.15
N LYS A 292 21.41 -29.34 36.12
CA LYS A 292 22.70 -29.36 35.41
C LYS A 292 22.75 -28.49 34.17
N GLN A 293 21.60 -28.20 33.55
CA GLN A 293 21.52 -27.43 32.32
C GLN A 293 20.61 -26.22 32.50
N ILE A 294 20.98 -25.10 31.88
CA ILE A 294 20.11 -23.93 31.71
C ILE A 294 19.84 -23.70 30.24
N ALA A 295 18.64 -23.22 29.90
CA ALA A 295 18.30 -22.77 28.56
C ALA A 295 17.97 -21.28 28.56
N THR A 296 18.40 -20.55 27.54
CA THR A 296 18.11 -19.14 27.32
C THR A 296 17.49 -18.91 25.95
N GLY A 297 16.42 -18.10 25.92
CA GLY A 297 15.72 -17.70 24.70
C GLY A 297 15.96 -16.22 24.47
N GLY A 298 16.47 -15.87 23.29
CA GLY A 298 16.89 -14.52 22.96
C GLY A 298 15.95 -13.78 22.02
N ALA A 299 16.00 -12.45 22.11
CA ALA A 299 15.49 -11.55 21.09
C ALA A 299 16.30 -11.57 19.77
N ASP A 300 17.43 -12.29 19.74
CA ASP A 300 18.20 -12.58 18.53
C ASP A 300 17.67 -13.82 17.76
N ASN A 301 16.47 -14.30 18.13
CA ASN A 301 15.78 -15.48 17.58
C ASN A 301 16.49 -16.82 17.85
N LEU A 302 17.48 -16.84 18.76
CA LEU A 302 18.24 -18.03 19.11
C LEU A 302 17.79 -18.59 20.46
N ALA A 303 17.83 -19.91 20.57
CA ALA A 303 17.83 -20.60 21.86
C ALA A 303 19.22 -21.18 22.10
N LYS A 304 19.70 -21.11 23.34
CA LYS A 304 20.99 -21.68 23.74
C LYS A 304 20.85 -22.49 25.01
N VAL A 305 21.58 -23.59 25.09
CA VAL A 305 21.65 -24.45 26.28
C VAL A 305 23.07 -24.39 26.83
N TRP A 306 23.19 -24.27 28.15
CA TRP A 306 24.45 -24.08 28.85
C TRP A 306 24.59 -25.05 30.02
N ASP A 307 25.82 -25.38 30.36
CA ASP A 307 26.14 -26.07 31.61
C ASP A 307 25.93 -25.11 32.78
N ALA A 308 25.09 -25.49 33.74
CA ALA A 308 24.66 -24.61 34.83
C ALA A 308 25.80 -24.27 35.81
N ALA A 309 26.80 -25.14 35.95
CA ALA A 309 27.91 -24.95 36.86
C ALA A 309 29.00 -24.03 36.30
N THR A 310 29.26 -24.14 34.99
CA THR A 310 30.39 -23.47 34.31
C THR A 310 29.98 -22.35 33.36
N LEU A 311 28.69 -22.21 33.06
CA LEU A 311 28.14 -21.33 32.01
C LEU A 311 28.79 -21.54 30.63
N LYS A 312 29.24 -22.76 30.34
CA LYS A 312 29.75 -23.14 29.02
C LYS A 312 28.58 -23.51 28.10
N GLU A 313 28.58 -22.97 26.88
CA GLU A 313 27.58 -23.30 25.86
C GLU A 313 27.66 -24.79 25.49
N ILE A 314 26.54 -25.50 25.62
CA ILE A 314 26.34 -26.92 25.25
C ILE A 314 25.75 -27.01 23.84
N ALA A 315 24.69 -26.24 23.58
CA ALA A 315 23.99 -26.24 22.31
C ALA A 315 23.55 -24.83 21.90
N LYS A 316 23.58 -24.59 20.60
CA LYS A 316 23.03 -23.41 19.93
C LYS A 316 21.95 -23.89 18.97
N ILE A 317 20.74 -23.41 19.15
CA ILE A 317 19.54 -23.85 18.44
C ILE A 317 19.08 -22.72 17.51
N GLU A 318 19.05 -23.01 16.22
CA GLU A 318 18.70 -22.08 15.15
C GLU A 318 17.46 -22.58 14.40
N GLY A 319 16.51 -21.67 14.09
CA GLY A 319 15.37 -21.99 13.22
C GLY A 319 14.07 -21.24 13.53
N HIS A 320 14.01 -20.43 14.58
CA HIS A 320 12.95 -19.43 14.73
C HIS A 320 13.27 -18.17 13.90
N VAL A 321 12.23 -17.51 13.42
CA VAL A 321 12.32 -16.24 12.67
C VAL A 321 11.81 -15.03 13.46
N GLY A 322 11.38 -15.27 14.71
CA GLY A 322 10.97 -14.27 15.69
C GLY A 322 11.55 -14.57 17.08
N HIS A 323 11.31 -13.65 18.02
CA HIS A 323 11.89 -13.72 19.36
C HIS A 323 11.41 -14.96 20.13
N ILE A 324 12.33 -15.63 20.84
CA ILE A 324 11.97 -16.79 21.68
C ILE A 324 11.64 -16.30 23.09
N VAL A 325 10.36 -16.41 23.46
CA VAL A 325 9.80 -15.85 24.70
C VAL A 325 9.43 -16.92 25.74
N ALA A 326 9.33 -18.18 25.32
CA ALA A 326 8.99 -19.30 26.20
C ALA A 326 9.94 -20.48 26.00
N LEU A 327 10.38 -21.07 27.12
CA LEU A 327 11.26 -22.23 27.14
C LEU A 327 10.78 -23.26 28.17
N GLY A 328 11.00 -24.54 27.88
CA GLY A 328 10.76 -25.61 28.84
C GLY A 328 11.52 -26.89 28.48
N PHE A 329 12.18 -27.47 29.48
CA PHE A 329 12.85 -28.77 29.34
C PHE A 329 11.87 -29.92 29.51
N SER A 330 12.09 -31.02 28.77
CA SER A 330 11.55 -32.32 29.15
C SER A 330 12.11 -32.73 30.53
N THR A 331 11.37 -33.58 31.23
CA THR A 331 11.72 -34.08 32.58
C THR A 331 13.08 -34.77 32.60
N ASP A 332 13.48 -35.43 31.52
CA ASP A 332 14.79 -36.07 31.37
C ASP A 332 15.90 -35.13 30.86
N GLY A 333 15.58 -33.88 30.57
CA GLY A 333 16.53 -32.85 30.12
C GLY A 333 17.12 -33.08 28.73
N LYS A 334 16.54 -33.98 27.92
CA LYS A 334 17.02 -34.26 26.55
C LYS A 334 16.41 -33.34 25.51
N TRP A 335 15.16 -32.93 25.71
CA TRP A 335 14.43 -32.10 24.76
C TRP A 335 14.17 -30.71 25.32
N LEU A 336 14.17 -29.72 24.43
CA LEU A 336 13.82 -28.34 24.72
C LEU A 336 12.61 -27.95 23.86
N ALA A 337 11.54 -27.48 24.50
CA ALA A 337 10.43 -26.82 23.82
C ALA A 337 10.66 -25.31 23.79
N THR A 338 10.43 -24.68 22.65
CA THR A 338 10.60 -23.25 22.41
C THR A 338 9.33 -22.66 21.83
N GLY A 339 8.79 -21.62 22.48
CA GLY A 339 7.67 -20.81 21.99
C GLY A 339 8.15 -19.42 21.57
N SER A 340 7.64 -18.94 20.43
CA SER A 340 8.18 -17.76 19.76
C SER A 340 7.11 -16.80 19.25
N ALA A 341 7.52 -15.55 19.06
CA ALA A 341 6.78 -14.50 18.37
C ALA A 341 6.47 -14.83 16.90
N ASP A 342 7.18 -15.80 16.30
CA ASP A 342 6.87 -16.31 14.96
C ASP A 342 5.66 -17.25 14.90
N LYS A 343 4.95 -17.45 16.02
CA LYS A 343 3.74 -18.27 16.16
C LYS A 343 3.97 -19.78 16.11
N ASP A 344 5.22 -20.22 16.04
CA ASP A 344 5.56 -21.63 16.10
C ASP A 344 5.89 -22.07 17.55
N LEU A 345 5.46 -23.29 17.88
CA LEU A 345 5.98 -24.06 19.01
C LEU A 345 6.86 -25.19 18.47
N LYS A 346 8.15 -25.19 18.81
CA LYS A 346 9.12 -26.18 18.32
C LYS A 346 9.71 -27.00 19.46
N VAL A 347 9.97 -28.27 19.22
CA VAL A 347 10.70 -29.15 20.15
C VAL A 347 11.99 -29.61 19.49
N TRP A 348 13.09 -29.52 20.24
CA TRP A 348 14.44 -29.77 19.78
C TRP A 348 15.08 -30.88 20.60
N ASP A 349 15.84 -31.74 19.95
CA ASP A 349 16.78 -32.62 20.63
C ASP A 349 18.07 -31.85 20.89
N ILE A 350 18.49 -31.76 22.15
CA ILE A 350 19.64 -30.94 22.55
C ILE A 350 20.96 -31.57 22.07
N ALA A 351 21.03 -32.90 22.00
CA ALA A 351 22.25 -33.62 21.62
C ALA A 351 22.51 -33.52 20.11
N SER A 352 21.47 -33.75 19.29
CA SER A 352 21.59 -33.60 17.83
C SER A 352 21.50 -32.16 17.36
N LYS A 353 20.88 -31.27 18.14
CA LYS A 353 20.55 -29.87 17.80
C LYS A 353 19.52 -29.75 16.68
N GLU A 354 18.80 -30.83 16.39
CA GLU A 354 17.76 -30.85 15.35
C GLU A 354 16.38 -30.57 15.94
N MET A 355 15.55 -29.90 15.14
CA MET A 355 14.11 -29.82 15.42
C MET A 355 13.54 -31.21 15.19
N ILE A 356 12.75 -31.71 16.14
CA ILE A 356 12.13 -33.04 16.06
C ILE A 356 10.60 -32.97 16.03
N MET A 357 10.00 -31.83 16.41
CA MET A 357 8.56 -31.59 16.36
C MET A 357 8.25 -30.11 16.06
N LEU A 358 7.24 -29.90 15.22
CA LEU A 358 6.62 -28.59 14.97
C LEU A 358 5.14 -28.67 15.36
N LEU A 359 4.76 -27.87 16.35
CA LEU A 359 3.47 -27.91 17.03
C LEU A 359 2.77 -26.54 16.98
N GLY A 360 1.53 -26.49 17.47
CA GLY A 360 0.75 -25.28 17.64
C GLY A 360 -0.22 -24.98 16.50
N ASP A 361 -1.21 -24.13 16.79
CA ASP A 361 -2.27 -23.73 15.84
C ASP A 361 -1.82 -22.67 14.80
N LYS A 362 -0.64 -22.08 15.01
CA LYS A 362 0.02 -21.05 14.18
C LYS A 362 -0.81 -19.78 14.00
N THR A 363 -1.80 -19.54 14.86
CA THR A 363 -2.68 -18.37 14.73
C THR A 363 -2.08 -17.14 15.42
N SER A 364 -1.34 -17.35 16.51
CA SER A 364 -0.89 -16.32 17.44
C SER A 364 0.48 -16.69 18.06
N PRO A 365 1.30 -15.70 18.47
CA PRO A 365 2.54 -15.95 19.22
C PRO A 365 2.34 -16.81 20.46
N VAL A 366 3.36 -17.62 20.79
CA VAL A 366 3.36 -18.53 21.95
C VAL A 366 4.18 -17.92 23.09
N ASN A 367 3.52 -17.36 24.11
CA ASN A 367 4.16 -16.62 25.21
C ASN A 367 4.60 -17.47 26.39
N ALA A 368 3.96 -18.62 26.59
CA ALA A 368 4.17 -19.45 27.76
C ALA A 368 3.93 -20.91 27.40
N LEU A 369 4.71 -21.81 28.00
CA LEU A 369 4.58 -23.24 27.79
C LEU A 369 4.99 -24.03 29.04
N LEU A 370 4.44 -25.24 29.17
CA LEU A 370 4.70 -26.18 30.26
C LEU A 370 4.73 -27.61 29.72
N TRP A 371 5.74 -28.38 30.11
CA TRP A 371 5.76 -29.83 29.93
C TRP A 371 4.94 -30.51 31.02
N SER A 372 4.23 -31.59 30.68
CA SER A 372 3.68 -32.48 31.69
C SER A 372 4.81 -33.16 32.48
N PRO A 373 4.58 -33.56 33.75
CA PRO A 373 5.64 -34.12 34.61
C PRO A 373 6.29 -35.39 34.04
N ASP A 374 5.58 -36.13 33.20
CA ASP A 374 6.01 -37.34 32.50
C ASP A 374 6.56 -37.08 31.08
N SER A 375 6.57 -35.82 30.63
CA SER A 375 7.00 -35.39 29.28
C SER A 375 6.23 -35.98 28.10
N THR A 376 4.99 -36.45 28.31
CA THR A 376 4.15 -37.00 27.24
C THR A 376 3.27 -35.95 26.57
N SER A 377 3.10 -34.77 27.17
CA SER A 377 2.26 -33.69 26.66
C SER A 377 2.82 -32.30 26.97
N LEU A 378 2.34 -31.31 26.21
CA LEU A 378 2.69 -29.90 26.34
C LEU A 378 1.42 -29.07 26.52
N THR A 379 1.44 -28.10 27.43
CA THR A 379 0.42 -27.04 27.48
C THR A 379 1.06 -25.74 27.05
N TYR A 380 0.46 -25.01 26.11
CA TYR A 380 0.97 -23.72 25.64
C TYR A 380 -0.12 -22.66 25.60
N PHE A 381 0.34 -21.41 25.62
CA PHE A 381 -0.49 -20.22 25.82
C PHE A 381 -0.14 -19.16 24.79
N ASN A 382 -1.16 -18.60 24.15
CA ASN A 382 -1.00 -17.63 23.06
C ASN A 382 -1.30 -16.19 23.47
N ASP A 383 -0.82 -15.22 22.69
CA ASP A 383 -1.10 -13.78 22.89
C ASP A 383 -2.59 -13.43 22.92
N ASN A 384 -3.40 -14.14 22.14
CA ASN A 384 -4.86 -13.94 22.13
C ASN A 384 -5.58 -14.54 23.35
N GLY A 385 -4.83 -15.05 24.34
CA GLY A 385 -5.34 -15.69 25.55
C GLY A 385 -5.71 -17.15 25.38
N SER A 386 -5.59 -17.76 24.19
CA SER A 386 -5.94 -19.17 24.01
C SER A 386 -5.00 -20.10 24.78
N VAL A 387 -5.59 -21.16 25.33
CA VAL A 387 -4.88 -22.21 26.07
C VAL A 387 -5.07 -23.52 25.33
N HIS A 388 -3.97 -24.21 25.06
CA HIS A 388 -3.95 -25.43 24.25
C HIS A 388 -3.16 -26.54 24.93
N GLY A 389 -3.66 -27.77 24.80
CA GLY A 389 -2.95 -28.98 25.21
C GLY A 389 -2.60 -29.79 23.97
N VAL A 390 -1.33 -30.17 23.85
CA VAL A 390 -0.81 -31.04 22.80
C VAL A 390 -0.43 -32.38 23.41
N THR A 391 -1.08 -33.44 22.92
CA THR A 391 -0.84 -34.82 23.34
C THR A 391 -0.32 -35.66 22.18
N GLU A 392 0.03 -36.92 22.45
CA GLU A 392 0.48 -37.89 21.43
C GLU A 392 1.69 -37.38 20.61
N LEU A 393 2.64 -36.77 21.31
CA LEU A 393 3.83 -36.19 20.72
C LEU A 393 4.63 -37.24 19.93
N LYS A 394 4.87 -36.96 18.64
CA LYS A 394 5.60 -37.84 17.72
C LYS A 394 6.77 -37.09 17.09
N ALA A 395 7.98 -37.56 17.39
CA ALA A 395 9.19 -37.09 16.73
C ALA A 395 9.19 -37.54 15.26
N HIS A 396 9.63 -36.66 14.35
CA HIS A 396 9.76 -37.01 12.93
C HIS A 396 11.12 -37.67 12.62
N ASP A 397 11.18 -38.46 11.56
CA ASP A 397 12.37 -39.18 11.08
C ASP A 397 13.30 -38.34 10.18
N GLY A 398 13.07 -37.03 10.10
CA GLY A 398 13.92 -36.07 9.38
C GLY A 398 13.61 -35.93 7.89
N VAL A 399 12.64 -36.67 7.33
CA VAL A 399 12.34 -36.67 5.88
C VAL A 399 11.07 -35.87 5.51
N ARG A 400 10.27 -35.40 6.48
CA ARG A 400 9.09 -34.55 6.20
C ARG A 400 8.86 -33.45 7.25
N LEU A 401 8.78 -32.20 6.80
CA LEU A 401 8.07 -31.11 7.50
C LEU A 401 6.57 -31.39 7.43
N ALA A 402 6.03 -32.28 8.26
CA ALA A 402 4.60 -32.55 8.32
C ALA A 402 3.99 -31.95 9.60
N PHE A 403 2.94 -31.16 9.41
CA PHE A 403 2.15 -30.41 10.40
C PHE A 403 1.33 -31.29 11.37
N THR A 404 1.83 -32.49 11.73
CA THR A 404 1.09 -33.51 12.49
C THR A 404 1.99 -34.23 13.51
N SER A 405 2.80 -33.48 14.27
CA SER A 405 3.66 -34.02 15.34
C SER A 405 2.94 -34.22 16.69
N GLY A 406 1.63 -34.01 16.76
CA GLY A 406 0.81 -34.23 17.94
C GLY A 406 -0.65 -33.86 17.71
N THR A 407 -1.51 -34.19 18.68
CA THR A 407 -2.93 -33.85 18.70
C THR A 407 -3.13 -32.59 19.53
N ASP A 408 -3.41 -31.46 18.88
CA ASP A 408 -3.67 -30.16 19.52
C ASP A 408 -5.16 -29.99 19.84
N LYS A 409 -5.45 -29.71 21.11
CA LYS A 409 -6.80 -29.41 21.58
C LYS A 409 -6.82 -28.08 22.35
N ARG A 410 -7.69 -27.17 21.92
CA ARG A 410 -8.00 -25.96 22.67
C ARG A 410 -8.74 -26.31 23.97
N ILE A 411 -8.16 -25.87 25.09
CA ILE A 411 -8.68 -26.03 26.45
C ILE A 411 -9.65 -24.90 26.79
N GLY A 412 -9.30 -23.65 26.45
CA GLY A 412 -10.10 -22.48 26.77
C GLY A 412 -9.45 -21.18 26.32
N THR A 413 -9.88 -20.07 26.90
CA THR A 413 -9.36 -18.72 26.61
C THR A 413 -9.31 -17.89 27.89
N LEU A 414 -8.21 -17.19 28.11
CA LEU A 414 -8.03 -16.19 29.15
C LEU A 414 -8.48 -14.82 28.63
N GLU A 415 -8.96 -13.94 29.52
CA GLU A 415 -9.44 -12.60 29.15
C GLU A 415 -8.31 -11.60 28.82
N ALA A 416 -7.04 -12.03 28.86
CA ALA A 416 -5.85 -11.19 28.76
C ALA A 416 -4.63 -12.00 28.29
N VAL A 417 -3.52 -11.32 27.98
CA VAL A 417 -2.28 -11.94 27.46
C VAL A 417 -1.56 -12.69 28.59
N PRO A 418 -1.30 -13.99 28.46
CA PRO A 418 -0.55 -14.75 29.45
C PRO A 418 0.94 -14.40 29.38
N ASN A 419 1.53 -13.99 30.51
CA ASN A 419 2.95 -13.62 30.61
C ASN A 419 3.81 -14.71 31.27
N ALA A 420 3.24 -15.46 32.21
CA ALA A 420 3.97 -16.46 32.98
C ALA A 420 3.02 -17.57 33.43
N VAL A 421 3.54 -18.80 33.48
CA VAL A 421 2.78 -20.00 33.84
C VAL A 421 3.61 -20.91 34.73
N VAL A 422 2.96 -21.58 35.67
CA VAL A 422 3.59 -22.58 36.55
C VAL A 422 2.63 -23.74 36.79
N MET A 423 3.18 -24.89 37.15
CA MET A 423 2.41 -26.11 37.38
C MET A 423 2.84 -26.80 38.68
N THR A 424 1.90 -27.45 39.36
CA THR A 424 2.20 -28.33 40.49
C THR A 424 3.01 -29.55 40.05
N ALA A 425 3.82 -30.12 40.95
CA ALA A 425 4.69 -31.24 40.63
C ALA A 425 3.95 -32.51 40.16
N ASP A 426 2.68 -32.67 40.55
CA ASP A 426 1.78 -33.74 40.12
C ASP A 426 1.11 -33.48 38.76
N GLY A 427 1.31 -32.30 38.17
CA GLY A 427 0.72 -31.90 36.89
C GLY A 427 -0.77 -31.57 36.92
N LYS A 428 -1.40 -31.55 38.10
CA LYS A 428 -2.85 -31.43 38.23
C LYS A 428 -3.37 -30.00 38.22
N ASN A 429 -2.55 -29.04 38.64
CA ASN A 429 -2.96 -27.64 38.75
C ASN A 429 -1.97 -26.77 37.99
N VAL A 430 -2.50 -25.98 37.06
CA VAL A 430 -1.73 -24.98 36.30
C VAL A 430 -2.22 -23.60 36.71
N PHE A 431 -1.30 -22.68 36.95
CA PHE A 431 -1.60 -21.27 37.19
C PHE A 431 -1.04 -20.43 36.05
N ALA A 432 -1.77 -19.40 35.65
CA ALA A 432 -1.37 -18.48 34.59
C ALA A 432 -1.56 -17.03 35.06
N ALA A 433 -0.50 -16.22 34.92
CA ALA A 433 -0.53 -14.78 35.18
C ALA A 433 -0.64 -14.01 33.85
N THR A 434 -1.41 -12.91 33.86
CA THR A 434 -1.64 -12.11 32.66
C THR A 434 -1.12 -10.68 32.76
N ASP A 435 -0.98 -10.04 31.60
CA ASP A 435 -0.61 -8.63 31.46
C ASP A 435 -1.61 -7.64 32.08
N ALA A 436 -2.86 -8.07 32.31
CA ALA A 436 -3.87 -7.28 33.02
C ALA A 436 -3.70 -7.32 34.56
N GLY A 437 -2.80 -8.16 35.09
CA GLY A 437 -2.62 -8.36 36.54
C GLY A 437 -3.41 -9.55 37.10
N ASP A 438 -4.16 -10.26 36.26
CA ASP A 438 -4.99 -11.38 36.69
C ASP A 438 -4.20 -12.68 36.83
N VAL A 439 -4.71 -13.55 37.71
CA VAL A 439 -4.19 -14.90 37.89
C VAL A 439 -5.33 -15.89 37.68
N PHE A 440 -5.13 -16.85 36.80
CA PHE A 440 -6.07 -17.91 36.49
C PHE A 440 -5.54 -19.24 37.02
N HIS A 441 -6.44 -20.07 37.53
CA HIS A 441 -6.21 -21.45 37.94
C HIS A 441 -6.92 -22.39 36.96
N ILE A 442 -6.19 -23.36 36.45
CA ILE A 442 -6.66 -24.43 35.57
C ILE A 442 -6.51 -25.74 36.34
N ASP A 443 -7.64 -26.38 36.64
CA ASP A 443 -7.67 -27.62 37.42
C ASP A 443 -7.46 -28.88 36.55
N GLU A 444 -7.40 -30.06 37.19
CA GLU A 444 -7.21 -31.35 36.52
C GLU A 444 -8.31 -31.70 35.51
N LYS A 445 -9.47 -31.03 35.61
CA LYS A 445 -10.60 -31.16 34.68
C LYS A 445 -10.59 -30.08 33.61
N GLN A 446 -9.47 -29.35 33.46
CA GLN A 446 -9.29 -28.28 32.48
C GLN A 446 -10.24 -27.09 32.68
N LYS A 447 -10.82 -26.92 33.87
CA LYS A 447 -11.68 -25.78 34.19
C LYS A 447 -10.83 -24.56 34.53
N ILE A 448 -11.07 -23.45 33.84
CA ILE A 448 -10.38 -22.17 34.06
C ILE A 448 -11.19 -21.32 35.05
N THR A 449 -10.55 -20.90 36.16
CA THR A 449 -11.15 -20.03 37.19
C THR A 449 -10.24 -18.83 37.46
N ARG A 450 -10.78 -17.61 37.44
CA ARG A 450 -10.05 -16.39 37.82
C ARG A 450 -9.95 -16.30 39.35
N LEU A 451 -8.74 -16.12 39.87
CA LEU A 451 -8.50 -15.94 41.30
C LEU A 451 -8.76 -14.49 41.72
N ASN A 452 -9.24 -14.28 42.94
CA ASN A 452 -9.49 -12.94 43.48
C ASN A 452 -8.20 -12.11 43.50
N GLY A 453 -8.20 -10.97 42.82
CA GLY A 453 -7.09 -10.01 42.78
C GLY A 453 -7.15 -8.98 43.91
N PRO A 454 -6.07 -8.21 44.13
CA PRO A 454 -6.13 -7.02 44.98
C PRO A 454 -7.16 -6.01 44.40
N ALA A 455 -7.88 -5.30 45.27
CA ALA A 455 -8.85 -4.29 44.83
C ALA A 455 -8.16 -3.26 43.90
N ALA A 456 -8.68 -3.11 42.69
CA ALA A 456 -8.18 -2.10 41.76
C ALA A 456 -8.37 -0.72 42.39
N ALA A 457 -7.31 0.10 42.38
CA ALA A 457 -7.45 1.49 42.79
C ALA A 457 -8.46 2.17 41.84
N PRO A 458 -9.43 2.95 42.35
CA PRO A 458 -10.37 3.65 41.48
C PRO A 458 -9.59 4.55 40.53
N ALA A 459 -9.75 4.30 39.23
CA ALA A 459 -9.17 5.15 38.20
C ALA A 459 -9.81 6.53 38.34
N THR A 460 -9.00 7.54 38.69
CA THR A 460 -9.45 8.92 38.65
C THR A 460 -9.53 9.34 37.18
N PRO A 461 -10.69 9.82 36.70
CA PRO A 461 -10.80 10.28 35.32
C PRO A 461 -9.82 11.43 35.07
N ASN A 462 -8.86 11.24 34.18
CA ASN A 462 -7.96 12.31 33.75
C ASN A 462 -8.57 13.00 32.51
N PRO A 463 -8.97 14.27 32.60
CA PRO A 463 -9.54 15.00 31.46
C PRO A 463 -8.53 15.31 30.33
N LYS A 464 -7.22 15.07 30.54
CA LYS A 464 -6.17 15.13 29.51
C LYS A 464 -5.67 13.73 29.10
N ALA A 465 -6.51 12.72 29.23
CA ALA A 465 -6.13 11.35 28.86
C ALA A 465 -5.86 11.28 27.35
N LEU A 466 -4.63 10.90 27.00
CA LEU A 466 -4.25 10.57 25.62
C LEU A 466 -4.72 9.16 25.30
N SER A 467 -4.97 8.84 24.03
CA SER A 467 -5.24 7.47 23.61
C SER A 467 -4.34 7.00 22.48
N PHE A 468 -4.18 5.69 22.37
CA PHE A 468 -3.42 5.10 21.29
C PHE A 468 -4.02 5.49 19.93
N THR A 469 -5.34 5.33 19.76
CA THR A 469 -5.99 5.49 18.46
C THR A 469 -6.10 6.95 18.01
N GLN A 470 -6.21 7.93 18.91
CA GLN A 470 -6.35 9.35 18.55
C GLN A 470 -5.07 10.18 18.63
N ASP A 471 -4.11 9.82 19.50
CA ASP A 471 -2.94 10.67 19.75
C ASP A 471 -1.63 10.02 19.30
N ILE A 472 -1.49 8.70 19.46
CA ILE A 472 -0.23 8.01 19.18
C ILE A 472 -0.16 7.49 17.75
N LEU A 473 -1.22 6.86 17.29
CA LEU A 473 -1.28 6.29 15.95
C LEU A 473 -1.11 7.33 14.83
N PRO A 474 -1.64 8.57 14.94
CA PRO A 474 -1.33 9.62 13.98
C PRO A 474 0.15 10.04 14.00
N VAL A 475 0.78 10.10 15.17
CA VAL A 475 2.21 10.43 15.30
C VAL A 475 3.06 9.37 14.62
N LEU A 476 2.78 8.08 14.85
CA LEU A 476 3.47 6.97 14.20
C LEU A 476 3.25 6.97 12.68
N SER A 477 2.05 7.33 12.23
CA SER A 477 1.72 7.43 10.81
C SER A 477 2.46 8.57 10.13
N LYS A 478 2.46 9.76 10.74
CA LYS A 478 3.20 10.94 10.24
C LYS A 478 4.70 10.69 10.20
N ALA A 479 5.24 10.00 11.21
CA ALA A 479 6.64 9.58 11.27
C ALA A 479 7.01 8.48 10.25
N GLY A 480 6.02 7.92 9.53
CA GLY A 480 6.24 6.85 8.55
C GLY A 480 6.57 5.48 9.15
N CYS A 481 6.32 5.26 10.44
CA CYS A 481 6.65 4.00 11.13
C CYS A 481 5.86 2.82 10.57
N ASN A 482 4.62 3.06 10.13
CA ASN A 482 3.67 2.09 9.60
C ASN A 482 3.61 2.07 8.06
N LEU A 483 4.70 2.49 7.39
CA LEU A 483 4.85 2.38 5.94
C LEU A 483 5.51 1.04 5.56
N GLY A 484 5.24 0.56 4.34
CA GLY A 484 5.78 -0.72 3.84
C GLY A 484 7.31 -0.77 3.75
N SER A 485 7.98 0.38 3.77
CA SER A 485 9.44 0.50 3.86
C SER A 485 10.00 0.31 5.28
N CYS A 486 9.15 0.23 6.29
CA CYS A 486 9.49 0.08 7.71
C CYS A 486 8.73 -1.11 8.34
N HIS A 487 7.97 -0.88 9.42
CA HIS A 487 7.36 -1.95 10.20
C HIS A 487 6.08 -2.53 9.58
N ALA A 488 5.53 -1.93 8.53
CA ALA A 488 4.36 -2.45 7.82
C ALA A 488 4.66 -3.41 6.66
N LYS A 489 5.90 -3.91 6.59
CA LYS A 489 6.23 -5.06 5.75
C LYS A 489 5.45 -6.29 6.23
N SER A 490 5.09 -7.21 5.32
CA SER A 490 4.31 -8.41 5.66
C SER A 490 4.92 -9.25 6.80
N SER A 491 6.25 -9.31 6.87
CA SER A 491 7.03 -9.97 7.92
C SER A 491 7.32 -9.10 9.15
N GLY A 492 6.94 -7.82 9.15
CA GLY A 492 7.53 -6.81 10.03
C GLY A 492 9.02 -6.58 9.74
N GLN A 493 9.69 -5.85 10.63
CA GLN A 493 11.13 -5.61 10.60
C GLN A 493 11.72 -5.75 12.01
N ALA A 494 12.79 -6.55 12.15
CA ALA A 494 13.46 -6.83 13.42
C ALA A 494 12.50 -7.27 14.54
N GLY A 495 11.57 -8.18 14.21
CA GLY A 495 10.57 -8.69 15.16
C GLY A 495 9.54 -7.67 15.62
N PHE A 496 9.40 -6.52 14.94
CA PHE A 496 8.35 -5.53 15.20
C PHE A 496 7.51 -5.31 13.95
N LYS A 497 6.19 -5.50 14.09
CA LYS A 497 5.24 -5.38 12.99
C LYS A 497 4.16 -4.35 13.31
N LEU A 498 3.88 -3.49 12.33
CA LEU A 498 2.72 -2.61 12.34
C LEU A 498 1.86 -2.91 11.11
N SER A 499 0.61 -2.53 11.15
CA SER A 499 -0.34 -2.59 10.06
C SER A 499 -0.06 -1.45 9.09
N ILE A 500 -0.21 -1.71 7.80
CA ILE A 500 0.03 -0.68 6.79
C ILE A 500 -1.00 0.45 6.93
N PHE A 501 -0.53 1.68 7.01
CA PHE A 501 -1.37 2.89 7.21
C PHE A 501 -2.30 2.81 8.42
N ALA A 502 -1.91 2.10 9.49
CA ALA A 502 -2.68 1.98 10.72
C ALA A 502 -4.06 1.29 10.55
N PHE A 503 -4.16 0.36 9.59
CA PHE A 503 -5.38 -0.37 9.26
C PHE A 503 -5.89 -1.30 10.39
N ASP A 504 -5.00 -1.84 11.22
CA ASP A 504 -5.35 -2.64 12.40
C ASP A 504 -4.79 -1.98 13.67
N PRO A 505 -5.44 -0.92 14.19
CA PRO A 505 -4.98 -0.21 15.39
C PRO A 505 -4.84 -1.13 16.61
N LYS A 506 -5.69 -2.17 16.71
CA LYS A 506 -5.62 -3.10 17.83
C LYS A 506 -4.39 -3.99 17.73
N GLY A 507 -4.11 -4.56 16.55
CA GLY A 507 -2.87 -5.28 16.29
C GLY A 507 -1.63 -4.42 16.55
N ASP A 508 -1.64 -3.17 16.07
CA ASP A 508 -0.54 -2.21 16.28
C ASP A 508 -0.29 -1.92 17.76
N TYR A 509 -1.36 -1.73 18.52
CA TYR A 509 -1.28 -1.53 19.96
C TYR A 509 -0.68 -2.75 20.67
N MET A 510 -1.09 -3.96 20.30
CA MET A 510 -0.57 -5.19 20.89
C MET A 510 0.92 -5.36 20.59
N GLU A 511 1.35 -5.12 19.36
CA GLU A 511 2.77 -5.18 18.94
C GLU A 511 3.64 -4.12 19.67
N LEU A 512 3.08 -2.94 19.93
CA LEU A 512 3.78 -1.85 20.60
C LEU A 512 3.84 -2.04 22.12
N VAL A 513 2.75 -2.48 22.76
CA VAL A 513 2.61 -2.46 24.22
C VAL A 513 2.81 -3.83 24.85
N LYS A 514 2.43 -4.92 24.16
CA LYS A 514 2.32 -6.25 24.74
C LYS A 514 3.36 -7.23 24.22
N ASP A 515 3.63 -7.22 22.91
CA ASP A 515 4.55 -8.16 22.26
C ASP A 515 5.92 -8.20 22.97
N SER A 516 6.50 -9.41 23.03
CA SER A 516 7.80 -9.67 23.64
C SER A 516 7.91 -9.12 25.07
N ARG A 517 6.88 -9.36 25.90
CA ARG A 517 6.78 -8.92 27.31
C ARG A 517 6.82 -7.39 27.48
N GLY A 518 6.28 -6.65 26.52
CA GLY A 518 6.24 -5.18 26.55
C GLY A 518 7.61 -4.52 26.48
N ARG A 519 8.59 -5.13 25.78
CA ARG A 519 9.97 -4.61 25.68
C ARG A 519 10.08 -3.21 25.07
N ARG A 520 9.06 -2.77 24.32
CA ARG A 520 9.07 -1.50 23.56
C ARG A 520 8.71 -0.27 24.41
N VAL A 521 8.06 -0.50 25.55
CA VAL A 521 7.56 0.54 26.45
C VAL A 521 8.18 0.39 27.85
N PHE A 522 8.53 1.52 28.46
CA PHE A 522 9.13 1.56 29.79
C PHE A 522 8.36 2.52 30.71
N PRO A 523 7.27 2.07 31.34
CA PRO A 523 6.40 2.95 32.14
C PRO A 523 7.09 3.63 33.34
N ALA A 524 8.09 2.99 33.94
CA ALA A 524 8.85 3.57 35.04
C ALA A 524 9.84 4.68 34.60
N LEU A 525 10.14 4.78 33.31
CA LEU A 525 10.82 5.93 32.72
C LEU A 525 10.46 6.06 31.23
N PRO A 526 9.32 6.69 30.91
CA PRO A 526 8.75 6.72 29.56
C PRO A 526 9.73 7.16 28.47
N GLU A 527 10.58 8.14 28.75
CA GLU A 527 11.57 8.72 27.82
C GLU A 527 12.65 7.72 27.39
N ASP A 528 12.88 6.68 28.18
CA ASP A 528 13.83 5.58 27.88
C ASP A 528 13.14 4.34 27.30
N SER A 529 11.86 4.46 26.91
CA SER A 529 11.18 3.41 26.14
C SER A 529 11.91 3.17 24.82
N LEU A 530 12.10 1.91 24.44
CA LEU A 530 12.78 1.53 23.19
C LEU A 530 12.13 2.17 21.95
N LEU A 531 10.81 2.31 21.96
CA LEU A 531 10.06 3.04 20.92
C LEU A 531 10.64 4.45 20.70
N LEU A 532 10.86 5.21 21.77
CA LEU A 532 11.41 6.56 21.71
C LEU A 532 12.90 6.52 21.39
N GLN A 533 13.67 5.67 22.08
CA GLN A 533 15.11 5.56 21.87
C GLN A 533 15.51 5.24 20.42
N LYS A 534 14.74 4.38 19.72
CA LYS A 534 14.95 4.09 18.30
C LYS A 534 14.48 5.25 17.41
N SER A 535 13.34 5.86 17.73
CA SER A 535 12.76 6.95 16.94
C SER A 535 13.63 8.22 16.97
N VAL A 536 14.30 8.50 18.08
CA VAL A 536 15.21 9.64 18.26
C VAL A 536 16.69 9.26 18.11
N VAL A 537 16.97 8.00 17.73
CA VAL A 537 18.32 7.45 17.44
C VAL A 537 19.30 7.56 18.63
N ARG A 538 18.79 7.41 19.85
CA ARG A 538 19.63 7.11 21.04
C ARG A 538 20.13 5.67 21.05
N VAL A 539 19.46 4.80 20.31
CA VAL A 539 19.88 3.42 20.00
C VAL A 539 19.84 3.26 18.49
N GLN A 540 20.70 2.40 17.94
CA GLN A 540 20.80 2.17 16.50
C GLN A 540 19.44 1.76 15.91
N HIS A 541 19.00 2.48 14.89
CA HIS A 541 17.75 2.21 14.18
C HIS A 541 17.97 2.30 12.67
N GLU A 542 17.73 1.22 11.94
CA GLU A 542 17.91 1.16 10.47
C GLU A 542 16.96 2.10 9.71
N GLY A 543 15.81 2.40 10.32
CA GLY A 543 14.89 3.41 9.81
C GLY A 543 15.47 4.82 9.87
N GLY A 544 16.47 5.07 10.72
CA GLY A 544 16.96 6.41 11.01
C GLY A 544 16.07 7.16 12.01
N GLN A 545 16.29 8.46 12.12
CA GLN A 545 15.53 9.33 13.00
C GLN A 545 14.13 9.57 12.42
N ARG A 546 13.15 9.59 13.30
CA ARG A 546 11.73 9.76 13.00
C ARG A 546 11.17 11.06 13.54
N PHE A 547 11.70 11.54 14.67
CA PHE A 547 11.43 12.85 15.23
C PHE A 547 12.53 13.23 16.23
N GLU A 548 12.59 14.51 16.60
CA GLU A 548 13.55 15.02 17.59
C GLU A 548 13.18 14.60 19.02
N ALA A 549 14.17 14.52 19.90
CA ALA A 549 13.99 14.09 21.29
C ALA A 549 13.10 15.05 22.11
N ASP A 550 13.08 16.33 21.76
CA ASP A 550 12.29 17.38 22.39
C ASP A 550 11.02 17.76 21.60
N SER A 551 10.71 17.02 20.53
CA SER A 551 9.51 17.21 19.72
C SER A 551 8.22 16.93 20.52
N GLU A 552 7.11 17.57 20.12
CA GLU A 552 5.79 17.28 20.68
C GLU A 552 5.39 15.82 20.47
N SER A 553 5.81 15.20 19.36
CA SER A 553 5.63 13.76 19.09
C SER A 553 6.26 12.88 20.18
N ALA A 554 7.52 13.14 20.55
CA ALA A 554 8.21 12.39 21.59
C ALA A 554 7.56 12.60 22.97
N LYS A 555 7.17 13.84 23.30
CA LYS A 555 6.49 14.18 24.56
C LYS A 555 5.12 13.52 24.66
N THR A 556 4.35 13.51 23.57
CA THR A 556 3.00 12.90 23.53
C THR A 556 3.08 11.40 23.78
N ILE A 557 4.02 10.70 23.13
CA ILE A 557 4.25 9.26 23.36
C ILE A 557 4.69 9.00 24.81
N ALA A 558 5.64 9.78 25.34
CA ALA A 558 6.11 9.62 26.72
C ALA A 558 4.98 9.84 27.73
N GLU A 559 4.13 10.84 27.51
CA GLU A 559 2.99 11.13 28.38
C GLU A 559 1.91 10.05 28.30
N TRP A 560 1.62 9.52 27.11
CA TRP A 560 0.71 8.37 26.97
C TRP A 560 1.21 7.13 27.71
N ILE A 561 2.53 6.87 27.67
CA ILE A 561 3.15 5.80 28.44
C ILE A 561 2.99 6.04 29.96
N ARG A 562 3.20 7.28 30.41
CA ARG A 562 3.02 7.69 31.82
C ARG A 562 1.57 7.52 32.29
N GLN A 563 0.60 7.63 31.40
CA GLN A 563 -0.82 7.42 31.69
C GLN A 563 -1.23 5.93 31.69
N GLY A 564 -0.29 5.01 31.49
CA GLY A 564 -0.55 3.58 31.48
C GLY A 564 -0.94 3.02 30.12
N MET A 565 -0.69 3.79 29.05
CA MET A 565 -0.89 3.38 27.65
C MET A 565 -2.35 2.99 27.33
N PRO A 566 -3.35 3.82 27.64
CA PRO A 566 -4.73 3.51 27.30
C PRO A 566 -4.91 3.33 25.77
N TYR A 567 -5.60 2.27 25.37
CA TYR A 567 -5.94 2.03 23.97
C TYR A 567 -6.93 3.10 23.46
N GLU A 568 -8.01 3.31 24.22
CA GLU A 568 -9.04 4.32 24.00
C GLU A 568 -9.48 4.94 25.32
N THR A 569 -10.03 6.14 25.26
CA THR A 569 -10.65 6.80 26.43
C THR A 569 -12.17 6.53 26.48
N PRO A 570 -12.80 6.47 27.66
CA PRO A 570 -14.26 6.29 27.76
C PRO A 570 -15.02 7.39 27.01
N GLY A 571 -15.92 7.02 26.10
CA GLY A 571 -16.72 7.96 25.32
C GLY A 571 -15.95 8.68 24.20
N GLN A 572 -14.77 8.19 23.82
CA GLN A 572 -13.95 8.76 22.76
C GLN A 572 -14.72 8.88 21.43
N PRO A 573 -14.76 10.06 20.80
CA PRO A 573 -15.54 10.24 19.57
C PRO A 573 -14.79 9.69 18.35
N ALA A 574 -15.51 9.11 17.39
CA ALA A 574 -14.93 8.55 16.17
C ALA A 574 -14.55 9.67 15.19
N LEU A 575 -13.42 9.53 14.48
CA LEU A 575 -13.05 10.43 13.39
C LEU A 575 -14.04 10.26 12.23
N THR A 576 -14.69 11.33 11.79
CA THR A 576 -15.69 11.31 10.71
C THR A 576 -15.18 11.93 9.40
N GLY A 577 -14.08 12.69 9.44
CA GLY A 577 -13.49 13.30 8.25
C GLY A 577 -12.45 14.37 8.57
N ILE A 578 -11.82 14.91 7.53
CA ILE A 578 -10.92 16.05 7.62
C ILE A 578 -11.30 17.15 6.61
N GLU A 579 -10.90 18.37 6.90
CA GLU A 579 -11.06 19.53 6.04
C GLU A 579 -9.73 20.25 5.88
N VAL A 580 -9.39 20.66 4.65
CA VAL A 580 -8.20 21.46 4.34
C VAL A 580 -8.61 22.85 3.86
N VAL A 581 -7.97 23.87 4.44
CA VAL A 581 -8.20 25.29 4.13
C VAL A 581 -6.88 25.94 3.70
N PRO A 582 -6.83 26.67 2.58
CA PRO A 582 -7.92 26.87 1.62
C PRO A 582 -8.22 25.60 0.80
N THR A 583 -9.49 25.33 0.51
CA THR A 583 -9.91 24.22 -0.38
C THR A 583 -9.59 24.51 -1.85
N GLU A 584 -9.63 25.77 -2.26
CA GLU A 584 -9.19 26.25 -3.58
C GLU A 584 -8.60 27.65 -3.41
N LYS A 585 -7.43 27.92 -4.01
CA LYS A 585 -6.84 29.25 -4.07
C LYS A 585 -5.98 29.43 -5.32
N THR A 586 -6.07 30.62 -5.92
CA THR A 586 -5.16 31.08 -6.98
C THR A 586 -3.96 31.79 -6.36
N TYR A 587 -2.76 31.45 -6.82
CA TYR A 587 -1.49 31.98 -6.34
C TYR A 587 -0.72 32.63 -7.49
N ARG A 588 0.11 33.63 -7.18
CA ARG A 588 1.11 34.13 -8.11
C ARG A 588 2.25 33.12 -8.23
N LYS A 589 3.05 33.25 -9.29
CA LYS A 589 4.31 32.51 -9.42
C LYS A 589 5.24 32.82 -8.25
N ASN A 590 5.88 31.79 -7.70
CA ASN A 590 6.76 31.87 -6.53
C ASN A 590 6.09 32.38 -5.23
N GLU A 591 4.76 32.36 -5.11
CA GLU A 591 4.03 32.73 -3.90
C GLU A 591 4.05 31.59 -2.87
N ALA A 592 4.22 31.94 -1.60
CA ALA A 592 4.09 31.01 -0.48
C ALA A 592 2.65 30.98 0.05
N GLY A 593 2.21 29.81 0.50
CA GLY A 593 0.93 29.59 1.15
C GLY A 593 1.05 28.66 2.35
N VAL A 594 0.00 28.60 3.17
CA VAL A 594 -0.08 27.65 4.30
C VAL A 594 -1.41 26.93 4.22
N LEU A 595 -1.37 25.61 4.35
CA LEU A 595 -2.54 24.76 4.46
C LEU A 595 -2.84 24.51 5.94
N LYS A 596 -4.10 24.63 6.32
CA LYS A 596 -4.60 24.24 7.65
C LYS A 596 -5.50 23.03 7.51
N VAL A 597 -5.26 21.99 8.30
CA VAL A 597 -6.03 20.75 8.27
C VAL A 597 -6.72 20.53 9.60
N THR A 598 -8.05 20.36 9.54
CA THR A 598 -8.90 20.20 10.72
C THR A 598 -9.63 18.86 10.66
N ALA A 599 -9.44 18.03 11.68
CA ALA A 599 -10.18 16.78 11.88
C ALA A 599 -11.55 17.05 12.50
N LYS A 600 -12.57 16.30 12.06
CA LYS A 600 -13.97 16.36 12.55
C LYS A 600 -14.34 15.03 13.20
N TYR A 601 -15.01 15.09 14.34
CA TYR A 601 -15.38 13.90 15.12
C TYR A 601 -16.89 13.74 15.27
N SER A 602 -17.34 12.53 15.62
CA SER A 602 -18.75 12.13 15.68
C SER A 602 -19.61 12.89 16.69
N ASN A 603 -18.99 13.53 17.69
CA ASN A 603 -19.66 14.40 18.66
C ASN A 603 -19.72 15.88 18.22
N GLY A 604 -19.28 16.20 16.99
CA GLY A 604 -19.24 17.55 16.44
C GLY A 604 -18.00 18.36 16.82
N THR A 605 -17.09 17.83 17.64
CA THR A 605 -15.82 18.51 17.97
C THR A 605 -14.83 18.47 16.81
N THR A 606 -13.88 19.40 16.83
CA THR A 606 -12.81 19.49 15.82
C THR A 606 -11.43 19.64 16.46
N ARG A 607 -10.40 19.22 15.75
CA ARG A 607 -8.99 19.31 16.18
C ARG A 607 -8.12 19.78 15.03
N ASP A 608 -7.19 20.70 15.31
CA ASP A 608 -6.13 21.04 14.37
C ASP A 608 -5.13 19.88 14.29
N VAL A 609 -4.99 19.34 13.09
CA VAL A 609 -4.12 18.19 12.79
C VAL A 609 -3.10 18.54 11.70
N THR A 610 -2.88 19.82 11.44
CA THR A 610 -2.01 20.32 10.36
C THR A 610 -0.61 19.68 10.41
N GLY A 611 0.04 19.68 11.57
CA GLY A 611 1.38 19.06 11.75
C GLY A 611 1.38 17.53 11.82
N LEU A 612 0.22 16.89 11.93
CA LEU A 612 0.07 15.43 11.89
C LEU A 612 -0.42 14.93 10.53
N THR A 613 -0.66 15.84 9.59
CA THR A 613 -1.15 15.53 8.25
C THR A 613 0.00 15.28 7.31
N ASP A 614 -0.13 14.28 6.47
CA ASP A 614 0.79 14.04 5.37
C ASP A 614 0.31 14.71 4.08
N TYR A 615 1.21 15.37 3.35
CA TYR A 615 0.88 16.18 2.19
C TYR A 615 1.58 15.67 0.93
N ILE A 616 0.83 15.54 -0.16
CA ILE A 616 1.36 15.18 -1.48
C ILE A 616 0.87 16.18 -2.51
N SER A 617 1.78 16.74 -3.30
CA SER A 617 1.43 17.49 -4.51
C SER A 617 1.41 16.57 -5.73
N SER A 618 0.35 16.64 -6.55
CA SER A 618 0.25 15.89 -7.80
C SER A 618 1.27 16.34 -8.84
N GLU A 619 1.60 17.63 -8.87
CA GLU A 619 2.57 18.24 -9.79
C GLU A 619 3.48 19.21 -9.00
N LYS A 620 4.58 18.66 -8.48
CA LYS A 620 5.58 19.43 -7.71
C LYS A 620 6.23 20.54 -8.54
N SER A 621 6.23 20.42 -9.87
CA SER A 621 6.70 21.42 -10.81
C SER A 621 5.87 22.71 -10.79
N ILE A 622 4.63 22.69 -10.27
CA ILE A 622 3.73 23.85 -10.15
C ILE A 622 3.66 24.32 -8.71
N ALA A 623 3.47 23.40 -7.76
CA ALA A 623 3.47 23.73 -6.33
C ALA A 623 4.04 22.57 -5.50
N ALA A 624 4.94 22.89 -4.58
CA ALA A 624 5.48 21.95 -3.60
C ALA A 624 4.92 22.28 -2.20
N VAL A 625 4.80 21.27 -1.35
CA VAL A 625 4.35 21.40 0.04
C VAL A 625 5.28 20.61 0.95
N ASP A 626 5.63 21.19 2.09
CA ASP A 626 6.46 20.55 3.10
C ASP A 626 5.65 19.76 4.14
N GLU A 627 6.33 19.19 5.13
CA GLU A 627 5.70 18.36 6.16
C GLU A 627 4.81 19.14 7.12
N ASP A 628 4.97 20.46 7.23
CA ASP A 628 4.22 21.33 8.13
C ASP A 628 3.00 21.97 7.44
N GLY A 629 2.81 21.69 6.15
CA GLY A 629 1.72 22.25 5.34
C GLY A 629 2.05 23.61 4.74
N HIS A 630 3.31 24.03 4.73
CA HIS A 630 3.74 25.20 3.98
C HIS A 630 3.91 24.84 2.51
N MET A 631 3.23 25.59 1.65
CA MET A 631 3.22 25.40 0.21
C MET A 631 3.98 26.54 -0.48
N LYS A 632 4.67 26.23 -1.57
CA LYS A 632 5.29 27.22 -2.45
C LYS A 632 5.03 26.88 -3.91
N THR A 633 4.53 27.85 -4.66
CA THR A 633 4.40 27.73 -6.13
C THR A 633 5.72 27.99 -6.82
N THR A 634 5.87 27.50 -8.05
CA THR A 634 7.07 27.71 -8.88
C THR A 634 6.87 28.86 -9.88
N ASN A 635 7.75 28.96 -10.87
CA ASN A 635 7.61 29.89 -12.00
C ASN A 635 6.74 29.34 -13.14
N GLU A 636 6.22 28.11 -13.01
CA GLU A 636 5.37 27.48 -14.01
C GLU A 636 3.91 27.87 -13.82
N SER A 637 3.23 28.14 -14.93
CA SER A 637 1.78 28.36 -14.94
C SER A 637 1.06 27.02 -15.05
N GLY A 638 -0.07 26.88 -14.37
CA GLY A 638 -0.87 25.66 -14.45
C GLY A 638 -1.68 25.42 -13.19
N GLU A 639 -2.06 24.17 -12.99
CA GLU A 639 -2.81 23.75 -11.81
C GLU A 639 -2.33 22.42 -11.29
N THR A 640 -2.37 22.31 -9.97
CA THR A 640 -2.00 21.11 -9.22
C THR A 640 -2.94 20.95 -8.03
N VAL A 641 -2.94 19.75 -7.46
CA VAL A 641 -3.76 19.39 -6.31
C VAL A 641 -2.82 18.96 -5.20
N ILE A 642 -3.05 19.51 -4.01
CA ILE A 642 -2.39 19.08 -2.80
C ILE A 642 -3.34 18.18 -2.02
N VAL A 643 -2.94 16.93 -1.86
CA VAL A 643 -3.66 15.90 -1.12
C VAL A 643 -3.16 15.91 0.32
N ALA A 644 -4.06 16.20 1.26
CA ALA A 644 -3.85 16.16 2.69
C ALA A 644 -4.43 14.85 3.26
N ARG A 645 -3.63 14.13 4.07
CA ARG A 645 -3.99 12.81 4.61
C ARG A 645 -3.80 12.72 6.10
N TYR A 646 -4.81 12.19 6.77
CA TYR A 646 -4.78 12.00 8.22
C TYR A 646 -5.67 10.82 8.61
N MET A 647 -5.09 9.77 9.20
CA MET A 647 -5.81 8.61 9.74
C MET A 647 -6.86 8.02 8.78
N GLY A 648 -6.43 7.68 7.56
CA GLY A 648 -7.30 7.14 6.50
C GLY A 648 -8.21 8.17 5.82
N GLN A 649 -8.32 9.39 6.33
CA GLN A 649 -9.10 10.46 5.72
C GLN A 649 -8.26 11.25 4.71
N VAL A 650 -8.89 11.66 3.61
CA VAL A 650 -8.26 12.43 2.54
C VAL A 650 -9.06 13.70 2.29
N ALA A 651 -8.38 14.84 2.23
CA ALA A 651 -8.92 16.10 1.73
C ALA A 651 -7.97 16.70 0.70
N ILE A 652 -8.47 17.59 -0.16
CA ILE A 652 -7.68 18.17 -1.25
C ILE A 652 -7.76 19.70 -1.24
N SER A 653 -6.63 20.33 -1.55
CA SER A 653 -6.52 21.76 -1.82
C SER A 653 -6.15 21.96 -3.29
N ARG A 654 -6.97 22.70 -4.03
CA ARG A 654 -6.72 23.04 -5.44
C ARG A 654 -5.88 24.31 -5.54
N VAL A 655 -4.76 24.20 -6.25
CA VAL A 655 -3.83 25.30 -6.45
C VAL A 655 -3.79 25.65 -7.94
N ALA A 656 -4.11 26.90 -8.25
CA ALA A 656 -4.02 27.43 -9.61
C ALA A 656 -3.00 28.56 -9.69
N VAL A 657 -2.13 28.51 -10.70
CA VAL A 657 -1.11 29.52 -11.01
C VAL A 657 -1.40 30.04 -12.42
N PRO A 658 -1.96 31.25 -12.58
CA PRO A 658 -2.34 31.79 -13.87
C PRO A 658 -1.12 32.23 -14.68
N ALA A 659 -1.32 32.48 -15.98
CA ALA A 659 -0.30 33.09 -16.83
C ALA A 659 0.10 34.49 -16.34
N ASP A 660 1.30 34.94 -16.72
CA ASP A 660 1.88 36.23 -16.28
C ASP A 660 1.01 37.45 -16.61
N LYS A 661 0.19 37.33 -17.66
CA LYS A 661 -0.75 38.37 -18.09
C LYS A 661 -2.12 37.77 -18.37
N LEU A 662 -3.07 38.02 -17.48
CA LEU A 662 -4.48 37.74 -17.75
C LEU A 662 -5.01 38.69 -18.82
N LEU A 663 -5.79 38.14 -19.75
CA LEU A 663 -6.43 38.91 -20.81
C LEU A 663 -7.70 39.61 -20.29
N PRO A 664 -8.06 40.78 -20.86
CA PRO A 664 -9.29 41.47 -20.46
C PRO A 664 -10.53 40.59 -20.66
N PRO A 665 -11.55 40.65 -19.78
CA PRO A 665 -12.82 39.93 -19.95
C PRO A 665 -13.49 40.20 -21.31
N ALA A 666 -13.31 41.39 -21.87
CA ALA A 666 -13.81 41.77 -23.19
C ALA A 666 -13.24 40.91 -24.34
N SER A 667 -12.06 40.30 -24.16
CA SER A 667 -11.48 39.37 -25.14
C SER A 667 -12.28 38.07 -25.22
N TYR A 668 -12.83 37.61 -24.09
CA TYR A 668 -13.63 36.38 -24.00
C TYR A 668 -15.08 36.60 -24.44
N ALA A 669 -15.63 37.80 -24.21
CA ALA A 669 -17.00 38.15 -24.60
C ALA A 669 -17.24 38.14 -26.13
N LYS A 670 -16.18 38.19 -26.93
CA LYS A 670 -16.24 38.13 -28.40
C LYS A 670 -16.18 36.71 -28.97
N LEU A 671 -15.93 35.71 -28.13
CA LEU A 671 -15.79 34.32 -28.55
C LEU A 671 -17.15 33.76 -28.99
N THR A 672 -17.14 32.93 -30.03
CA THR A 672 -18.33 32.25 -30.52
C THR A 672 -18.79 31.21 -29.50
N VAL A 673 -20.03 31.33 -29.02
CA VAL A 673 -20.65 30.36 -28.10
C VAL A 673 -21.82 29.69 -28.83
N ARG A 674 -21.77 28.35 -28.96
CA ARG A 674 -22.85 27.57 -29.60
C ARG A 674 -23.73 26.86 -28.58
N ASN A 675 -23.14 26.40 -27.48
CA ASN A 675 -23.86 25.75 -26.39
C ASN A 675 -23.18 25.99 -25.03
N GLU A 676 -23.67 25.32 -23.98
CA GLU A 676 -23.18 25.51 -22.62
C GLU A 676 -21.74 24.99 -22.42
N ILE A 677 -21.32 23.98 -23.20
CA ILE A 677 -19.94 23.45 -23.17
C ILE A 677 -18.95 24.57 -23.40
N ASP A 678 -19.20 25.39 -24.42
CA ASP A 678 -18.32 26.49 -24.79
C ASP A 678 -18.21 27.52 -23.66
N LYS A 679 -19.31 27.84 -22.99
CA LYS A 679 -19.29 28.78 -21.86
C LYS A 679 -18.44 28.25 -20.70
N LEU A 680 -18.60 26.98 -20.36
CA LEU A 680 -17.89 26.35 -19.24
C LEU A 680 -16.41 26.16 -19.54
N VAL A 681 -16.05 25.86 -20.80
CA VAL A 681 -14.65 25.83 -21.25
C VAL A 681 -14.05 27.24 -21.26
N TYR A 682 -14.74 28.25 -21.79
CA TYR A 682 -14.21 29.62 -21.84
C TYR A 682 -14.09 30.27 -20.47
N ALA A 683 -15.03 30.02 -19.55
CA ALA A 683 -14.91 30.44 -18.16
C ALA A 683 -13.64 29.85 -17.51
N ARG A 684 -13.28 28.61 -17.88
CA ARG A 684 -12.06 27.96 -17.42
C ARG A 684 -10.80 28.58 -18.04
N LEU A 685 -10.78 28.77 -19.36
CA LEU A 685 -9.66 29.39 -20.06
C LEU A 685 -9.41 30.84 -19.58
N GLN A 686 -10.48 31.58 -19.27
CA GLN A 686 -10.40 32.93 -18.71
C GLN A 686 -9.68 32.96 -17.36
N LYS A 687 -9.94 31.99 -16.47
CA LYS A 687 -9.23 31.88 -15.18
C LYS A 687 -7.73 31.63 -15.36
N LEU A 688 -7.35 30.93 -16.42
CA LEU A 688 -5.95 30.56 -16.71
C LEU A 688 -5.21 31.59 -17.58
N GLY A 689 -5.94 32.47 -18.27
CA GLY A 689 -5.37 33.46 -19.19
C GLY A 689 -5.12 32.94 -20.60
N HIS A 690 -5.82 31.89 -21.03
CA HIS A 690 -5.68 31.30 -22.37
C HIS A 690 -6.82 31.78 -23.29
N LEU A 691 -6.56 31.91 -24.59
CA LEU A 691 -7.58 32.01 -25.63
C LEU A 691 -7.73 30.66 -26.34
N PRO A 692 -8.95 30.29 -26.76
CA PRO A 692 -9.11 29.16 -27.65
C PRO A 692 -8.40 29.42 -28.99
N SER A 693 -7.96 28.35 -29.65
CA SER A 693 -7.45 28.41 -31.03
C SER A 693 -8.54 28.84 -32.02
N ASP A 694 -8.14 29.13 -33.25
CA ASP A 694 -9.07 29.50 -34.31
C ASP A 694 -10.08 28.39 -34.60
N THR A 695 -11.18 28.74 -35.26
CA THR A 695 -12.16 27.74 -35.73
C THR A 695 -11.54 26.92 -36.85
N CYS A 696 -11.73 25.60 -36.81
CA CYS A 696 -11.32 24.70 -37.86
C CYS A 696 -12.09 24.97 -39.16
N THR A 697 -11.49 24.58 -40.27
CA THR A 697 -12.09 24.61 -41.61
C THR A 697 -13.23 23.61 -41.74
N ASP A 698 -14.04 23.77 -42.79
CA ASP A 698 -15.12 22.83 -43.11
C ASP A 698 -14.61 21.41 -43.37
N ALA A 699 -13.46 21.28 -44.03
CA ALA A 699 -12.86 19.98 -44.31
C ALA A 699 -12.37 19.29 -43.03
N GLU A 700 -11.71 20.03 -42.13
CA GLU A 700 -11.29 19.50 -40.82
C GLU A 700 -12.50 19.05 -40.01
N PHE A 701 -13.58 19.85 -39.97
CA PHE A 701 -14.81 19.46 -39.27
C PHE A 701 -15.44 18.20 -39.89
N LEU A 702 -15.57 18.16 -41.21
CA LEU A 702 -16.18 17.04 -41.94
C LEU A 702 -15.43 15.74 -41.66
N ARG A 703 -14.10 15.76 -41.84
CA ARG A 703 -13.24 14.60 -41.60
C ARG A 703 -13.34 14.14 -40.15
N ARG A 704 -13.13 15.06 -39.20
CA ARG A 704 -13.13 14.77 -37.75
C ARG A 704 -14.46 14.21 -37.27
N SER A 705 -15.57 14.84 -37.65
CA SER A 705 -16.92 14.40 -37.25
C SER A 705 -17.30 13.03 -37.80
N THR A 706 -16.92 12.73 -39.05
CA THR A 706 -17.19 11.41 -39.66
C THR A 706 -16.37 10.31 -38.99
N LEU A 707 -15.09 10.56 -38.75
CA LEU A 707 -14.19 9.62 -38.07
C LEU A 707 -14.60 9.36 -36.62
N ASP A 708 -14.97 10.40 -35.86
CA ASP A 708 -15.36 10.26 -34.45
C ASP A 708 -16.73 9.61 -34.27
N ALA A 709 -17.70 9.94 -35.15
CA ALA A 709 -19.07 9.44 -35.02
C ALA A 709 -19.20 8.00 -35.53
N ILE A 710 -18.61 7.69 -36.68
CA ILE A 710 -18.85 6.41 -37.39
C ILE A 710 -17.57 5.66 -37.80
N GLY A 711 -16.38 6.21 -37.53
CA GLY A 711 -15.10 5.57 -37.82
C GLY A 711 -14.87 5.30 -39.31
N MET A 712 -15.25 6.24 -40.17
CA MET A 712 -15.05 6.17 -41.63
C MET A 712 -14.61 7.53 -42.16
N LEU A 713 -14.08 7.55 -43.37
CA LEU A 713 -13.88 8.79 -44.12
C LEU A 713 -15.18 9.21 -44.81
N PRO A 714 -15.42 10.52 -44.97
CA PRO A 714 -16.48 10.98 -45.85
C PRO A 714 -16.16 10.58 -47.29
N THR A 715 -17.18 10.19 -48.05
CA THR A 715 -16.99 9.91 -49.48
C THR A 715 -16.60 11.18 -50.23
N VAL A 716 -15.95 11.02 -51.39
CA VAL A 716 -15.57 12.16 -52.24
C VAL A 716 -16.79 13.03 -52.61
N ALA A 717 -17.94 12.40 -52.87
CA ALA A 717 -19.18 13.10 -53.17
C ALA A 717 -19.69 13.91 -51.98
N GLU A 718 -19.66 13.35 -50.77
CA GLU A 718 -20.03 14.07 -49.54
C GLU A 718 -19.08 15.23 -49.26
N ALA A 719 -17.77 15.04 -49.44
CA ALA A 719 -16.77 16.10 -49.25
C ALA A 719 -17.00 17.29 -50.21
N ARG A 720 -17.25 17.02 -51.50
CA ARG A 720 -17.59 18.07 -52.47
C ARG A 720 -18.92 18.74 -52.12
N ALA A 721 -19.95 17.96 -51.79
CA ALA A 721 -21.27 18.49 -51.47
C ALA A 721 -21.24 19.37 -50.21
N PHE A 722 -20.49 18.98 -49.17
CA PHE A 722 -20.38 19.75 -47.94
C PHE A 722 -19.60 21.05 -48.14
N ALA A 723 -18.52 21.02 -48.93
CA ALA A 723 -17.73 22.19 -49.27
C ALA A 723 -18.53 23.24 -50.07
N LEU A 724 -19.43 22.80 -50.96
CA LEU A 724 -20.28 23.68 -51.76
C LEU A 724 -21.57 24.12 -51.04
N ASN A 725 -21.86 23.55 -49.87
CA ASN A 725 -23.07 23.85 -49.13
C ASN A 725 -22.92 25.15 -48.32
N ASN A 726 -23.77 26.13 -48.64
CA ASN A 726 -23.84 27.44 -47.97
C ASN A 726 -24.99 27.56 -46.95
N ASP A 727 -25.70 26.46 -46.65
CA ASP A 727 -26.76 26.46 -45.63
C ASP A 727 -26.16 26.76 -44.24
N PRO A 728 -26.66 27.78 -43.52
CA PRO A 728 -26.23 28.10 -42.16
C PRO A 728 -26.36 26.93 -41.18
N LYS A 729 -27.26 25.98 -41.45
CA LYS A 729 -27.53 24.77 -40.64
C LYS A 729 -26.85 23.51 -41.17
N LYS A 730 -25.86 23.64 -42.07
CA LYS A 730 -25.21 22.47 -42.68
C LYS A 730 -24.54 21.55 -41.66
N TYR A 731 -23.98 22.10 -40.59
CA TYR A 731 -23.31 21.30 -39.54
C TYR A 731 -24.32 20.48 -38.73
N GLU A 732 -25.43 21.09 -38.34
CA GLU A 732 -26.53 20.43 -37.61
C GLU A 732 -27.12 19.30 -38.45
N LYS A 733 -27.46 19.57 -39.72
CA LYS A 733 -27.99 18.57 -40.65
C LYS A 733 -27.00 17.43 -40.90
N TRP A 734 -25.71 17.74 -41.01
CA TRP A 734 -24.67 16.74 -41.21
C TRP A 734 -24.52 15.83 -40.00
N VAL A 735 -24.43 16.39 -38.79
CA VAL A 735 -24.35 15.63 -37.54
C VAL A 735 -25.58 14.75 -37.33
N ASP A 736 -26.77 15.30 -37.59
CA ASP A 736 -28.04 14.56 -37.50
C ASP A 736 -28.07 13.39 -38.48
N ALA A 737 -27.60 13.58 -39.73
CA ALA A 737 -27.49 12.51 -40.71
C ALA A 737 -26.46 11.44 -40.29
N LEU A 738 -25.28 11.85 -39.81
CA LEU A 738 -24.22 10.94 -39.37
C LEU A 738 -24.67 10.03 -38.23
N LEU A 739 -25.39 10.56 -37.23
CA LEU A 739 -25.83 9.77 -36.07
C LEU A 739 -26.97 8.78 -36.41
N GLN A 740 -27.61 8.91 -37.57
CA GLN A 740 -28.61 7.94 -38.05
C GLN A 740 -28.01 6.83 -38.91
N ARG A 741 -26.73 6.94 -39.28
CA ARG A 741 -26.04 5.91 -40.07
C ARG A 741 -25.84 4.62 -39.27
N PRO A 742 -26.07 3.43 -39.86
CA PRO A 742 -25.91 2.16 -39.17
C PRO A 742 -24.46 1.91 -38.69
N GLU A 743 -23.47 2.50 -39.36
CA GLU A 743 -22.05 2.35 -39.04
C GLU A 743 -21.67 2.96 -37.68
N TRP A 744 -22.47 3.90 -37.17
CA TRP A 744 -22.33 4.40 -35.80
C TRP A 744 -22.38 3.26 -34.79
N ALA A 745 -23.33 2.33 -34.94
CA ALA A 745 -23.50 1.27 -33.96
C ALA A 745 -22.29 0.34 -33.91
N ASP A 746 -21.72 -0.03 -35.06
CA ASP A 746 -20.54 -0.88 -35.13
C ASP A 746 -19.28 -0.17 -34.59
N HIS A 747 -19.13 1.14 -34.88
CA HIS A 747 -18.01 1.94 -34.40
C HIS A 747 -17.99 2.12 -32.88
N TRP A 748 -19.16 2.28 -32.25
CA TRP A 748 -19.23 2.41 -30.79
C TRP A 748 -19.26 1.05 -30.09
N ALA A 749 -19.90 0.03 -30.68
CA ALA A 749 -19.94 -1.31 -30.11
C ALA A 749 -18.55 -1.91 -29.91
N ILE A 750 -17.61 -1.73 -30.85
CA ILE A 750 -16.24 -2.28 -30.70
C ILE A 750 -15.49 -1.66 -29.52
N LYS A 751 -15.61 -0.34 -29.31
CA LYS A 751 -14.99 0.37 -28.17
C LYS A 751 -15.49 -0.18 -26.82
N TRP A 752 -16.79 -0.50 -26.74
CA TRP A 752 -17.37 -1.13 -25.55
C TRP A 752 -17.07 -2.61 -25.46
N GLY A 753 -16.97 -3.27 -26.60
CA GLY A 753 -16.55 -4.65 -26.71
C GLY A 753 -15.17 -4.86 -26.08
N ASP A 754 -14.23 -3.94 -26.26
CA ASP A 754 -12.91 -4.03 -25.63
C ASP A 754 -12.98 -3.98 -24.09
N LEU A 755 -13.91 -3.21 -23.54
CA LEU A 755 -14.07 -3.05 -22.09
C LEU A 755 -14.85 -4.20 -21.44
N ILE A 756 -15.76 -4.83 -22.17
CA ILE A 756 -16.78 -5.73 -21.60
C ILE A 756 -16.61 -7.19 -22.05
N ARG A 757 -16.09 -7.44 -23.27
CA ARG A 757 -15.94 -8.81 -23.79
C ARG A 757 -14.84 -9.54 -23.02
N PRO A 758 -15.14 -10.71 -22.44
CA PRO A 758 -14.12 -11.54 -21.83
C PRO A 758 -13.28 -12.25 -22.90
N ASN A 759 -12.10 -12.76 -22.53
CA ASN A 759 -11.24 -13.49 -23.46
C ASN A 759 -11.95 -14.76 -23.98
N PRO A 760 -12.16 -14.92 -25.31
CA PRO A 760 -12.89 -16.05 -25.88
C PRO A 760 -12.19 -17.41 -25.66
N SER A 761 -10.88 -17.43 -25.36
CA SER A 761 -10.17 -18.66 -24.99
C SER A 761 -10.59 -19.20 -23.62
N ARG A 762 -10.97 -18.30 -22.70
CA ARG A 762 -11.35 -18.66 -21.33
C ARG A 762 -12.85 -18.91 -21.21
N VAL A 763 -13.65 -18.07 -21.86
CA VAL A 763 -15.11 -18.07 -21.71
C VAL A 763 -15.82 -18.86 -22.80
N GLY A 764 -15.15 -19.11 -23.94
CA GLY A 764 -15.71 -19.81 -25.09
C GLY A 764 -16.16 -18.85 -26.20
N VAL A 765 -15.98 -19.29 -27.44
CA VAL A 765 -16.24 -18.49 -28.64
C VAL A 765 -17.72 -18.09 -28.74
N LYS A 766 -18.63 -19.05 -28.56
CA LYS A 766 -20.08 -18.82 -28.74
C LYS A 766 -20.65 -17.80 -27.74
N PRO A 767 -20.42 -17.90 -26.41
CA PRO A 767 -20.86 -16.87 -25.46
C PRO A 767 -20.36 -15.46 -25.81
N VAL A 768 -19.09 -15.33 -26.19
CA VAL A 768 -18.51 -14.02 -26.53
C VAL A 768 -19.12 -13.46 -27.81
N TYR A 769 -19.36 -14.29 -28.82
CA TYR A 769 -20.06 -13.88 -30.04
C TYR A 769 -21.48 -13.39 -29.74
N LEU A 770 -22.25 -14.11 -28.91
CA LEU A 770 -23.61 -13.70 -28.53
C LEU A 770 -23.63 -12.38 -27.75
N LEU A 771 -22.66 -12.17 -26.85
CA LEU A 771 -22.47 -10.89 -26.16
C LEU A 771 -22.19 -9.76 -27.17
N ASP A 772 -21.28 -9.96 -28.12
CA ASP A 772 -20.95 -8.97 -29.15
C ASP A 772 -22.17 -8.58 -30.00
N GLN A 773 -22.97 -9.57 -30.42
CA GLN A 773 -24.22 -9.33 -31.15
C GLN A 773 -25.21 -8.52 -30.30
N TRP A 774 -25.36 -8.82 -29.01
CA TRP A 774 -26.22 -8.06 -28.12
C TRP A 774 -25.74 -6.62 -27.91
N ILE A 775 -24.42 -6.39 -27.79
CA ILE A 775 -23.84 -5.04 -27.69
C ILE A 775 -24.18 -4.27 -28.96
N ARG A 776 -23.86 -4.81 -30.14
CA ARG A 776 -24.13 -4.17 -31.44
C ARG A 776 -25.61 -3.86 -31.63
N GLN A 777 -26.49 -4.81 -31.29
CA GLN A 777 -27.93 -4.60 -31.38
C GLN A 777 -28.40 -3.48 -30.45
N SER A 778 -27.88 -3.44 -29.21
CA SER A 778 -28.21 -2.37 -28.25
C SER A 778 -27.81 -0.99 -28.77
N PHE A 779 -26.66 -0.88 -29.45
CA PHE A 779 -26.31 0.35 -30.15
C PHE A 779 -27.24 0.62 -31.33
N ARG A 780 -27.53 -0.34 -32.22
CA ARG A 780 -28.45 -0.11 -33.36
C ARG A 780 -29.83 0.42 -32.93
N GLU A 781 -30.33 -0.05 -31.80
CA GLU A 781 -31.61 0.37 -31.21
C GLU A 781 -31.54 1.71 -30.46
N ASN A 782 -30.35 2.33 -30.35
CA ASN A 782 -30.07 3.48 -29.50
C ASN A 782 -30.55 3.26 -28.05
N LYS A 783 -30.26 2.07 -27.49
CA LYS A 783 -30.69 1.69 -26.15
C LYS A 783 -30.18 2.71 -25.12
N PRO A 784 -31.06 3.27 -24.27
CA PRO A 784 -30.64 4.13 -23.15
C PRO A 784 -29.55 3.48 -22.30
N TRP A 785 -28.54 4.25 -21.89
CA TRP A 785 -27.37 3.70 -21.20
C TRP A 785 -27.71 3.06 -19.84
N ASP A 786 -28.65 3.62 -19.11
CA ASP A 786 -29.17 3.04 -17.85
C ASP A 786 -29.76 1.64 -18.07
N ARG A 787 -30.54 1.45 -19.15
CA ARG A 787 -31.11 0.17 -19.55
C ARG A 787 -30.04 -0.82 -20.00
N PHE A 788 -29.10 -0.37 -20.82
CA PHE A 788 -27.95 -1.19 -21.25
C PHE A 788 -27.19 -1.76 -20.04
N VAL A 789 -26.84 -0.92 -19.07
CA VAL A 789 -26.09 -1.34 -17.88
C VAL A 789 -26.94 -2.22 -16.96
N ARG A 790 -28.21 -1.87 -16.74
CA ARG A 790 -29.12 -2.69 -15.93
C ARG A 790 -29.23 -4.12 -16.47
N GLU A 791 -29.55 -4.26 -17.76
CA GLU A 791 -29.69 -5.57 -18.41
C GLU A 791 -28.40 -6.39 -18.30
N LEU A 792 -27.24 -5.75 -18.50
CA LEU A 792 -25.95 -6.40 -18.40
C LEU A 792 -25.63 -6.86 -16.97
N ILE A 793 -25.85 -6.01 -15.96
CA ILE A 793 -25.52 -6.31 -14.56
C ILE A 793 -26.47 -7.38 -13.98
N THR A 794 -27.75 -7.31 -14.32
CA THR A 794 -28.77 -8.24 -13.83
C THR A 794 -28.92 -9.49 -14.70
N ALA A 795 -28.07 -9.67 -15.72
CA ALA A 795 -28.15 -10.79 -16.65
C ALA A 795 -28.17 -12.14 -15.91
N GLN A 796 -29.07 -13.02 -16.36
CA GLN A 796 -29.26 -14.40 -15.91
C GLN A 796 -29.65 -15.24 -17.12
N GLY A 797 -29.42 -16.55 -17.08
CA GLY A 797 -29.77 -17.45 -18.18
C GLY A 797 -28.64 -18.39 -18.58
N ASN A 798 -28.74 -18.89 -19.80
CA ASN A 798 -27.81 -19.85 -20.38
C ASN A 798 -26.78 -19.15 -21.25
N THR A 799 -25.50 -19.38 -20.98
CA THR A 799 -24.39 -18.69 -21.68
C THR A 799 -24.27 -19.01 -23.19
N HIS A 800 -25.00 -20.00 -23.71
CA HIS A 800 -25.10 -20.31 -25.14
C HIS A 800 -26.38 -19.76 -25.81
N GLN A 801 -27.21 -19.03 -25.06
CA GLN A 801 -28.46 -18.43 -25.53
C GLN A 801 -28.51 -16.93 -25.18
N ASP A 802 -28.12 -16.59 -23.95
CA ASP A 802 -28.20 -15.26 -23.36
C ASP A 802 -26.80 -14.60 -23.34
N GLY A 803 -26.52 -13.79 -24.38
CA GLY A 803 -25.23 -13.12 -24.57
C GLY A 803 -24.71 -12.33 -23.36
N PRO A 804 -25.51 -11.45 -22.72
CA PRO A 804 -25.09 -10.66 -21.56
C PRO A 804 -24.53 -11.49 -20.40
N VAL A 805 -24.97 -12.74 -20.23
CA VAL A 805 -24.50 -13.62 -19.13
C VAL A 805 -23.00 -13.96 -19.27
N ALA A 806 -22.43 -13.84 -20.48
CA ALA A 806 -21.04 -14.16 -20.74
C ALA A 806 -20.04 -13.35 -19.90
N ILE A 807 -20.39 -12.12 -19.47
CA ILE A 807 -19.49 -11.27 -18.67
C ILE A 807 -19.14 -11.85 -17.30
N TRP A 808 -19.97 -12.75 -16.78
CA TRP A 808 -19.84 -13.37 -15.46
C TRP A 808 -19.07 -14.70 -15.48
N ARG A 809 -18.77 -15.24 -16.67
CA ARG A 809 -18.09 -16.54 -16.78
C ARG A 809 -16.68 -16.48 -16.24
N ASP A 810 -15.93 -15.40 -16.52
CA ASP A 810 -14.55 -15.19 -16.03
C ASP A 810 -14.48 -14.40 -14.71
N LYS A 811 -15.50 -13.61 -14.37
CA LYS A 811 -15.64 -12.89 -13.08
C LYS A 811 -16.38 -13.74 -12.07
N ARG A 812 -15.73 -14.84 -11.65
CA ARG A 812 -16.38 -15.85 -10.81
C ARG A 812 -16.49 -15.42 -9.36
N ASP A 813 -15.51 -14.70 -8.84
CA ASP A 813 -15.58 -14.26 -7.45
C ASP A 813 -16.35 -12.94 -7.34
N PRO A 814 -17.19 -12.77 -6.30
CA PRO A 814 -17.95 -11.53 -6.10
C PRO A 814 -17.08 -10.27 -6.05
N VAL A 815 -15.83 -10.41 -5.60
CA VAL A 815 -14.84 -9.34 -5.55
C VAL A 815 -14.38 -8.90 -6.94
N ASP A 816 -14.24 -9.82 -7.89
CA ASP A 816 -13.87 -9.48 -9.28
C ASP A 816 -15.04 -8.79 -10.00
N ALA A 817 -16.27 -9.22 -9.72
CA ALA A 817 -17.48 -8.57 -10.20
C ALA A 817 -17.59 -7.13 -9.69
N ALA A 818 -17.32 -6.90 -8.40
CA ALA A 818 -17.30 -5.56 -7.81
C ALA A 818 -16.21 -4.66 -8.42
N THR A 819 -15.00 -5.17 -8.63
CA THR A 819 -13.93 -4.43 -9.31
C THR A 819 -14.37 -4.02 -10.72
N PHE A 820 -14.89 -4.96 -11.51
CA PHE A 820 -15.34 -4.69 -12.87
C PHE A 820 -16.45 -3.64 -12.92
N VAL A 821 -17.48 -3.78 -12.09
CA VAL A 821 -18.60 -2.82 -12.08
C VAL A 821 -18.16 -1.44 -11.58
N GLY A 822 -17.34 -1.39 -10.52
CA GLY A 822 -16.81 -0.14 -9.98
C GLY A 822 -15.97 0.63 -11.01
N GLN A 823 -15.02 -0.03 -11.66
CA GLN A 823 -14.13 0.63 -12.60
C GLN A 823 -14.85 1.05 -13.89
N ILE A 824 -15.60 0.15 -14.52
CA ILE A 824 -16.17 0.40 -15.84
C ILE A 824 -17.36 1.36 -15.78
N PHE A 825 -18.26 1.19 -14.81
CA PHE A 825 -19.53 1.92 -14.77
C PHE A 825 -19.58 3.07 -13.77
N LEU A 826 -18.71 3.07 -12.75
CA LEU A 826 -18.66 4.13 -11.73
C LEU A 826 -17.39 4.99 -11.80
N GLY A 827 -16.36 4.56 -12.55
CA GLY A 827 -15.06 5.22 -12.56
C GLY A 827 -14.33 5.12 -11.21
N VAL A 828 -14.67 4.10 -10.41
CA VAL A 828 -14.14 3.88 -9.06
C VAL A 828 -13.21 2.66 -9.06
N ARG A 829 -11.92 2.89 -8.81
CA ARG A 829 -10.89 1.83 -8.76
C ARG A 829 -10.83 1.14 -7.39
N LEU A 830 -11.85 0.33 -7.12
CA LEU A 830 -12.00 -0.41 -5.88
C LEU A 830 -10.89 -1.46 -5.64
N GLU A 831 -10.23 -1.95 -6.69
CA GLU A 831 -9.17 -2.96 -6.59
C GLU A 831 -8.00 -2.52 -5.69
N CYS A 832 -7.68 -1.23 -5.66
CA CYS A 832 -6.64 -0.69 -4.81
C CYS A 832 -6.92 -0.94 -3.31
N ALA A 833 -8.19 -1.10 -2.93
CA ALA A 833 -8.63 -1.37 -1.57
C ALA A 833 -8.74 -2.88 -1.24
N LYS A 834 -8.47 -3.80 -2.19
CA LYS A 834 -8.60 -5.25 -2.01
C LYS A 834 -7.68 -5.84 -0.93
N CYS A 835 -6.53 -5.19 -0.70
CA CYS A 835 -5.51 -5.69 0.21
C CYS A 835 -5.37 -4.82 1.48
N HIS A 836 -5.46 -3.50 1.33
CA HIS A 836 -5.36 -2.50 2.40
C HIS A 836 -5.91 -1.17 1.91
N HIS A 837 -6.09 -0.19 2.80
CA HIS A 837 -6.49 1.16 2.43
C HIS A 837 -5.41 1.82 1.57
N HIS A 838 -5.71 2.08 0.30
CA HIS A 838 -4.72 2.72 -0.58
C HIS A 838 -4.47 4.19 -0.16
N PRO A 839 -3.21 4.62 -0.07
CA PRO A 839 -2.82 5.93 0.47
C PRO A 839 -3.46 7.16 -0.19
N THR A 840 -3.91 7.06 -1.44
CA THR A 840 -4.44 8.20 -2.22
C THR A 840 -5.95 8.15 -2.42
N GLU A 841 -6.62 7.27 -1.68
CA GLU A 841 -8.02 6.91 -1.88
C GLU A 841 -8.79 6.94 -0.56
N LYS A 842 -10.10 7.16 -0.63
CA LYS A 842 -10.99 7.14 0.56
C LYS A 842 -11.60 5.76 0.84
N TRP A 843 -11.52 4.84 -0.12
CA TRP A 843 -12.05 3.49 -0.04
C TRP A 843 -11.16 2.60 0.82
N ASP A 844 -11.79 1.90 1.76
CA ASP A 844 -11.15 0.89 2.58
C ASP A 844 -11.53 -0.55 2.17
N LEU A 845 -10.94 -1.53 2.86
CA LEU A 845 -11.22 -2.94 2.64
C LEU A 845 -12.69 -3.29 2.92
N THR A 846 -13.34 -2.59 3.85
CA THR A 846 -14.76 -2.81 4.14
C THR A 846 -15.62 -2.36 2.97
N ASP A 847 -15.36 -1.17 2.39
CA ASP A 847 -16.05 -0.67 1.20
C ASP A 847 -15.95 -1.66 0.03
N TYR A 848 -14.74 -2.19 -0.20
CA TYR A 848 -14.49 -3.16 -1.25
C TYR A 848 -15.37 -4.40 -1.12
N TYR A 849 -15.37 -5.01 0.06
CA TYR A 849 -16.12 -6.25 0.31
C TYR A 849 -17.63 -6.00 0.42
N GLN A 850 -18.08 -4.83 0.90
CA GLN A 850 -19.50 -4.49 0.89
C GLN A 850 -20.05 -4.28 -0.52
N MET A 851 -19.25 -3.72 -1.45
CA MET A 851 -19.61 -3.70 -2.86
C MET A 851 -19.65 -5.13 -3.44
N ALA A 852 -18.69 -6.00 -3.08
CA ALA A 852 -18.68 -7.40 -3.49
C ALA A 852 -19.90 -8.18 -2.99
N ALA A 853 -20.47 -7.81 -1.84
CA ALA A 853 -21.64 -8.48 -1.27
C ALA A 853 -22.87 -8.47 -2.21
N PHE A 854 -23.00 -7.49 -3.12
CA PHE A 854 -24.06 -7.46 -4.13
C PHE A 854 -24.02 -8.64 -5.12
N PHE A 855 -22.87 -9.29 -5.29
CA PHE A 855 -22.70 -10.38 -6.27
C PHE A 855 -22.72 -11.78 -5.65
N THR A 856 -22.90 -11.88 -4.32
CA THR A 856 -22.81 -13.16 -3.56
C THR A 856 -23.94 -14.15 -3.83
N GLN A 857 -25.10 -13.66 -4.27
CA GLN A 857 -26.28 -14.48 -4.55
C GLN A 857 -26.38 -14.94 -6.02
N MET A 858 -25.39 -14.61 -6.86
CA MET A 858 -25.29 -15.21 -8.18
C MET A 858 -24.80 -16.66 -8.07
N LYS A 859 -25.61 -17.61 -8.50
CA LYS A 859 -25.24 -19.04 -8.60
C LYS A 859 -25.05 -19.45 -10.05
N ARG A 860 -24.28 -20.52 -10.22
CA ARG A 860 -23.88 -21.07 -11.51
C ARG A 860 -23.90 -22.59 -11.47
N LYS A 861 -24.23 -23.22 -12.60
CA LYS A 861 -24.22 -24.68 -12.80
C LYS A 861 -23.73 -25.00 -14.21
N GLY A 862 -22.78 -25.92 -14.33
CA GLY A 862 -22.16 -26.33 -15.59
C GLY A 862 -20.72 -26.83 -15.35
N GLN A 863 -20.01 -27.20 -16.41
CA GLN A 863 -18.65 -27.77 -16.31
C GLN A 863 -17.55 -26.78 -15.91
N GLY A 864 -17.82 -25.47 -15.88
CA GLY A 864 -16.80 -24.49 -15.52
C GLY A 864 -16.00 -23.95 -16.69
N ILE A 865 -14.93 -23.22 -16.35
CA ILE A 865 -13.88 -22.83 -17.29
C ILE A 865 -12.83 -23.94 -17.35
N SER A 866 -12.59 -24.48 -18.53
CA SER A 866 -11.55 -25.48 -18.84
C SER A 866 -10.57 -24.92 -19.87
N ALA A 867 -9.77 -23.91 -19.49
CA ALA A 867 -8.76 -23.36 -20.41
C ALA A 867 -7.79 -24.47 -20.89
N PRO A 868 -7.39 -24.50 -22.18
CA PRO A 868 -7.56 -23.46 -23.20
C PRO A 868 -8.84 -23.57 -24.06
N ILE A 869 -9.71 -24.56 -23.82
CA ILE A 869 -10.97 -24.76 -24.57
C ILE A 869 -12.14 -24.84 -23.59
N SER A 870 -12.77 -23.71 -23.29
CA SER A 870 -14.07 -23.67 -22.60
C SER A 870 -15.18 -23.65 -23.66
N GLY A 871 -15.89 -24.76 -23.81
CA GLY A 871 -16.93 -24.92 -24.84
C GLY A 871 -18.32 -25.23 -24.30
N GLU A 872 -18.45 -25.57 -23.01
CA GLU A 872 -19.72 -26.04 -22.45
C GLU A 872 -20.61 -24.89 -21.95
N PRO A 873 -21.95 -25.02 -22.05
CA PRO A 873 -22.89 -24.04 -21.52
C PRO A 873 -22.91 -24.08 -19.98
N GLU A 874 -22.88 -22.90 -19.37
CA GLU A 874 -23.25 -22.69 -17.97
C GLU A 874 -24.62 -22.00 -17.87
N GLN A 875 -25.39 -22.43 -16.87
CA GLN A 875 -26.60 -21.75 -16.41
C GLN A 875 -26.24 -20.85 -15.23
N MET A 876 -26.67 -19.59 -15.26
CA MET A 876 -26.51 -18.62 -14.16
C MET A 876 -27.85 -18.06 -13.72
N TRP A 877 -28.05 -17.95 -12.40
CA TRP A 877 -29.29 -17.43 -11.83
C TRP A 877 -29.05 -16.78 -10.46
N PHE A 878 -29.95 -15.89 -10.09
CA PHE A 878 -30.06 -15.38 -8.73
C PHE A 878 -30.71 -16.45 -7.83
N ALA A 879 -30.04 -16.84 -6.75
CA ALA A 879 -30.62 -17.69 -5.72
C ALA A 879 -31.08 -16.82 -4.52
N PRO A 880 -32.34 -16.95 -4.08
CA PRO A 880 -32.82 -16.24 -2.89
C PRO A 880 -31.98 -16.54 -1.64
N GLY A 881 -31.74 -15.53 -0.83
CA GLY A 881 -31.02 -15.64 0.44
C GLY A 881 -30.38 -14.33 0.91
N ASN A 882 -29.79 -14.37 2.10
CA ASN A 882 -29.13 -13.22 2.71
C ASN A 882 -27.80 -12.89 2.01
N ALA A 883 -27.77 -11.79 1.27
CA ALA A 883 -26.55 -11.28 0.66
C ALA A 883 -25.53 -10.83 1.73
N GLY A 884 -24.27 -11.24 1.58
CA GLY A 884 -23.21 -10.87 2.51
C GLY A 884 -21.91 -11.62 2.27
N ILE A 885 -20.82 -11.04 2.72
CA ILE A 885 -19.46 -11.58 2.56
C ILE A 885 -18.68 -11.41 3.86
N GLU A 886 -17.70 -12.28 4.12
CA GLU A 886 -16.86 -12.19 5.31
C GLU A 886 -15.70 -11.21 5.07
N HIS A 887 -15.46 -10.30 6.02
CA HIS A 887 -14.30 -9.42 6.00
C HIS A 887 -13.02 -10.26 6.21
N PRO A 888 -12.00 -10.18 5.34
CA PRO A 888 -10.86 -11.10 5.37
C PRO A 888 -10.02 -11.00 6.66
N VAL A 889 -9.91 -9.79 7.24
CA VAL A 889 -9.17 -9.54 8.49
C VAL A 889 -10.03 -9.72 9.73
N THR A 890 -11.09 -8.92 9.91
CA THR A 890 -11.93 -8.92 11.12
C THR A 890 -12.88 -10.11 11.24
N LYS A 891 -13.08 -10.89 10.17
CA LYS A 891 -14.04 -12.01 10.09
C LYS A 891 -15.50 -11.58 10.28
N ALA A 892 -15.77 -10.28 10.31
CA ALA A 892 -17.12 -9.75 10.42
C ALA A 892 -17.93 -10.05 9.14
N LYS A 893 -19.21 -10.38 9.29
CA LYS A 893 -20.12 -10.57 8.16
C LYS A 893 -20.60 -9.20 7.67
N LEU A 894 -20.14 -8.81 6.48
CA LEU A 894 -20.47 -7.55 5.83
C LEU A 894 -21.70 -7.71 4.93
N LYS A 895 -22.59 -6.73 4.96
CA LYS A 895 -23.78 -6.66 4.10
C LYS A 895 -23.56 -5.73 2.90
N PRO A 896 -24.39 -5.84 1.84
CA PRO A 896 -24.30 -4.95 0.68
C PRO A 896 -24.43 -3.47 1.03
N ARG A 897 -23.45 -2.68 0.59
CA ARG A 897 -23.45 -1.22 0.70
C ARG A 897 -22.81 -0.62 -0.56
N PRO A 898 -23.50 0.29 -1.27
CA PRO A 898 -22.88 0.98 -2.40
C PRO A 898 -21.73 1.89 -1.95
N PRO A 899 -20.77 2.21 -2.85
CA PRO A 899 -19.66 3.10 -2.52
C PRO A 899 -20.14 4.47 -2.01
N ALA A 900 -19.63 4.89 -0.85
CA ALA A 900 -19.91 6.17 -0.18
C ALA A 900 -21.40 6.45 0.12
N ASP A 901 -22.23 5.42 0.27
CA ASP A 901 -23.63 5.53 0.65
C ASP A 901 -23.96 4.66 1.88
N LYS A 902 -25.20 4.73 2.36
CA LYS A 902 -25.68 3.94 3.51
C LYS A 902 -25.94 2.49 3.11
N GLU A 903 -25.87 1.60 4.09
CA GLU A 903 -26.29 0.19 3.92
C GLU A 903 -27.75 0.14 3.44
N ILE A 904 -28.02 -0.65 2.40
CA ILE A 904 -29.36 -0.81 1.85
C ILE A 904 -29.94 -2.13 2.36
N THR A 905 -31.17 -2.10 2.86
CA THR A 905 -31.89 -3.33 3.24
C THR A 905 -32.42 -4.02 1.99
N ILE A 906 -32.02 -5.26 1.76
CA ILE A 906 -32.39 -6.07 0.59
C ILE A 906 -33.13 -7.31 1.08
N ALA A 907 -34.34 -7.54 0.54
CA ALA A 907 -35.12 -8.73 0.89
C ALA A 907 -34.46 -10.01 0.33
N GLU A 908 -34.60 -11.14 1.01
CA GLU A 908 -33.99 -12.41 0.57
C GLU A 908 -34.47 -12.86 -0.82
N THR A 909 -35.67 -12.44 -1.24
CA THR A 909 -36.27 -12.74 -2.54
C THR A 909 -35.90 -11.73 -3.63
N GLN A 910 -35.18 -10.66 -3.29
CA GLN A 910 -34.80 -9.59 -4.21
C GLN A 910 -33.35 -9.77 -4.65
N ASP A 911 -33.11 -9.70 -5.97
CA ASP A 911 -31.75 -9.79 -6.51
C ASP A 911 -30.93 -8.55 -6.08
N PRO A 912 -29.86 -8.69 -5.28
CA PRO A 912 -29.06 -7.55 -4.84
C PRO A 912 -28.48 -6.75 -6.01
N ARG A 913 -28.19 -7.39 -7.15
CA ARG A 913 -27.66 -6.72 -8.34
C ARG A 913 -28.69 -5.78 -8.97
N SER A 914 -29.98 -6.09 -8.84
CA SER A 914 -31.04 -5.19 -9.30
C SER A 914 -31.12 -3.92 -8.45
N VAL A 915 -30.95 -4.06 -7.13
CA VAL A 915 -30.86 -2.93 -6.19
C VAL A 915 -29.63 -2.08 -6.47
N LEU A 916 -28.49 -2.71 -6.75
CA LEU A 916 -27.29 -2.00 -7.17
C LEU A 916 -27.54 -1.24 -8.48
N ALA A 917 -28.13 -1.88 -9.49
CA ALA A 917 -28.45 -1.22 -10.75
C ALA A 917 -29.40 -0.03 -10.56
N ASP A 918 -30.44 -0.15 -9.72
CA ASP A 918 -31.36 0.94 -9.36
C ASP A 918 -30.62 2.13 -8.72
N TRP A 919 -29.67 1.85 -7.82
CA TRP A 919 -28.83 2.87 -7.20
C TRP A 919 -27.89 3.54 -8.21
N MET A 920 -27.27 2.75 -9.10
CA MET A 920 -26.36 3.26 -10.14
C MET A 920 -27.10 4.20 -11.10
N THR A 921 -28.29 3.81 -11.55
CA THR A 921 -29.09 4.58 -12.50
C THR A 921 -29.94 5.67 -11.85
N ASN A 922 -29.72 5.96 -10.57
CA ASN A 922 -30.39 7.07 -9.90
C ASN A 922 -29.93 8.40 -10.51
N PRO A 923 -30.85 9.33 -10.87
CA PRO A 923 -30.51 10.66 -11.41
C PRO A 923 -29.55 11.51 -10.55
N HIS A 924 -29.45 11.21 -9.25
CA HIS A 924 -28.58 11.91 -8.31
C HIS A 924 -27.31 11.13 -7.97
N ASN A 925 -27.05 9.99 -8.64
CA ASN A 925 -25.82 9.23 -8.45
C ASN A 925 -24.60 10.03 -8.95
N PRO A 926 -23.58 10.29 -8.10
CA PRO A 926 -22.44 11.14 -8.47
C PRO A 926 -21.36 10.41 -9.29
N TYR A 927 -21.55 9.13 -9.61
CA TYR A 927 -20.53 8.28 -10.25
C TYR A 927 -20.96 7.80 -11.63
N PHE A 928 -22.20 7.32 -11.76
CA PHE A 928 -22.66 6.63 -12.96
C PHE A 928 -22.69 7.49 -14.23
N ALA A 929 -23.42 8.62 -14.20
CA ALA A 929 -23.51 9.51 -15.36
C ALA A 929 -22.18 10.24 -15.67
N PRO A 930 -21.42 10.74 -14.66
CA PRO A 930 -20.09 11.31 -14.91
C PRO A 930 -19.11 10.34 -15.57
N ALA A 931 -19.09 9.07 -15.17
CA ALA A 931 -18.16 8.08 -15.73
C ALA A 931 -18.37 7.87 -17.24
N ILE A 932 -19.61 7.70 -17.69
CA ILE A 932 -19.93 7.50 -19.11
C ILE A 932 -19.68 8.77 -19.92
N VAL A 933 -20.14 9.92 -19.43
CA VAL A 933 -19.95 11.21 -20.10
C VAL A 933 -18.48 11.51 -20.30
N ASN A 934 -17.65 11.29 -19.28
CA ASN A 934 -16.21 11.52 -19.36
C ASN A 934 -15.53 10.61 -20.40
N ARG A 935 -15.97 9.35 -20.51
CA ARG A 935 -15.44 8.40 -21.51
C ARG A 935 -15.85 8.77 -22.94
N VAL A 936 -17.09 9.20 -23.15
CA VAL A 936 -17.54 9.71 -24.45
C VAL A 936 -16.80 11.00 -24.78
N TRP A 937 -16.69 11.94 -23.84
CA TRP A 937 -15.90 13.17 -24.00
C TRP A 937 -14.47 12.87 -24.44
N SER A 938 -13.77 11.97 -23.74
CA SER A 938 -12.41 11.56 -24.10
C SER A 938 -12.31 10.98 -25.50
N SER A 939 -13.35 10.28 -25.96
CA SER A 939 -13.38 9.70 -27.31
C SER A 939 -13.50 10.76 -28.41
N PHE A 940 -14.06 11.94 -28.14
CA PHE A 940 -14.15 13.06 -29.11
C PHE A 940 -13.03 14.09 -28.93
N MET A 941 -12.58 14.31 -27.70
CA MET A 941 -11.62 15.38 -27.36
C MET A 941 -10.19 14.86 -27.15
N GLY A 942 -9.99 13.54 -27.07
CA GLY A 942 -8.69 12.87 -26.91
C GLY A 942 -8.22 12.70 -25.48
N ARG A 943 -8.85 13.42 -24.56
CA ARG A 943 -8.55 13.37 -23.14
C ARG A 943 -9.82 13.56 -22.33
N GLY A 944 -10.02 12.73 -21.30
CA GLY A 944 -11.12 12.90 -20.36
C GLY A 944 -10.97 14.17 -19.53
N ILE A 945 -12.09 14.71 -19.06
CA ILE A 945 -12.14 15.79 -18.06
C ILE A 945 -11.51 15.29 -16.75
N VAL A 946 -11.75 14.02 -16.43
CA VAL A 946 -10.92 13.21 -15.53
C VAL A 946 -10.07 12.28 -16.40
N ASP A 947 -8.77 12.26 -16.18
CA ASP A 947 -7.83 11.45 -16.96
C ASP A 947 -6.83 10.76 -16.00
N PRO A 948 -6.66 9.42 -16.04
CA PRO A 948 -7.35 8.45 -16.92
C PRO A 948 -8.88 8.45 -16.77
N VAL A 949 -9.59 8.03 -17.84
CA VAL A 949 -11.05 8.20 -17.98
C VAL A 949 -11.91 7.46 -16.95
N ASP A 950 -11.33 6.54 -16.20
CA ASP A 950 -11.95 5.66 -15.21
C ASP A 950 -11.34 5.83 -13.80
N ASP A 951 -10.69 6.98 -13.53
CA ASP A 951 -9.95 7.23 -12.28
C ASP A 951 -10.51 8.42 -11.48
N PHE A 952 -11.76 8.32 -11.01
CA PHE A 952 -12.49 9.38 -10.28
C PHE A 952 -12.14 9.41 -8.79
N ARG A 953 -10.86 9.67 -8.50
CA ARG A 953 -10.38 9.76 -7.11
C ARG A 953 -10.37 11.18 -6.62
N ALA A 954 -10.48 11.39 -5.32
CA ALA A 954 -10.33 12.72 -4.73
C ALA A 954 -8.96 13.35 -5.10
N SER A 955 -7.91 12.52 -5.17
CA SER A 955 -6.56 12.90 -5.58
C SER A 955 -6.39 13.15 -7.09
N ASN A 956 -7.38 12.79 -7.92
CA ASN A 956 -7.41 13.04 -9.36
C ASN A 956 -8.71 13.76 -9.78
N PRO A 957 -8.90 15.02 -9.37
CA PRO A 957 -10.14 15.71 -9.65
C PRO A 957 -10.28 16.11 -11.13
N PRO A 958 -11.51 16.37 -11.60
CA PRO A 958 -11.75 16.86 -12.95
C PRO A 958 -11.05 18.20 -13.21
N THR A 959 -10.51 18.35 -14.42
CA THR A 959 -9.89 19.59 -14.93
C THR A 959 -10.91 20.72 -15.06
N ASN A 960 -12.18 20.38 -15.28
CA ASN A 960 -13.32 21.29 -15.31
C ASN A 960 -14.56 20.63 -14.68
N ALA A 961 -14.68 20.69 -13.35
CA ALA A 961 -15.80 20.07 -12.62
C ALA A 961 -17.19 20.57 -13.07
N PRO A 962 -17.42 21.90 -13.23
CA PRO A 962 -18.72 22.40 -13.71
C PRO A 962 -19.13 21.84 -15.08
N LEU A 963 -18.18 21.65 -16.00
CA LEU A 963 -18.44 21.04 -17.30
C LEU A 963 -18.89 19.58 -17.18
N LEU A 964 -18.18 18.78 -16.38
CA LEU A 964 -18.52 17.39 -16.14
C LEU A 964 -19.89 17.25 -15.49
N ASP A 965 -20.17 18.06 -14.47
CA ASP A 965 -21.46 18.06 -13.76
C ASP A 965 -22.60 18.42 -14.70
N TRP A 966 -22.42 19.45 -15.53
CA TRP A 966 -23.43 19.87 -16.50
C TRP A 966 -23.71 18.78 -17.55
N LEU A 967 -22.66 18.19 -18.13
CA LEU A 967 -22.81 17.12 -19.12
C LEU A 967 -23.52 15.90 -18.52
N ALA A 968 -23.20 15.53 -17.27
CA ALA A 968 -23.86 14.43 -16.57
C ALA A 968 -25.35 14.73 -16.33
N GLN A 969 -25.68 15.94 -15.89
CA GLN A 969 -27.08 16.37 -15.68
C GLN A 969 -27.86 16.43 -16.99
N ASP A 970 -27.28 16.95 -18.07
CA ASP A 970 -27.91 17.01 -19.39
C ASP A 970 -28.16 15.61 -19.96
N PHE A 971 -27.20 14.68 -19.77
CA PHE A 971 -27.33 13.29 -20.18
C PHE A 971 -28.47 12.56 -19.45
N VAL A 972 -28.56 12.74 -18.12
CA VAL A 972 -29.67 12.19 -17.31
C VAL A 972 -31.01 12.79 -17.73
N LYS A 973 -31.07 14.11 -17.94
CA LYS A 973 -32.29 14.81 -18.36
C LYS A 973 -32.84 14.29 -19.69
N HIS A 974 -31.97 13.87 -20.60
CA HIS A 974 -32.35 13.31 -21.90
C HIS A 974 -32.43 11.78 -21.90
N GLY A 975 -32.67 11.18 -20.74
CA GLY A 975 -32.96 9.74 -20.62
C GLY A 975 -31.77 8.85 -20.98
N TYR A 976 -30.55 9.29 -20.64
CA TYR A 976 -29.32 8.52 -20.87
C TYR A 976 -29.06 8.21 -22.36
N ASP A 977 -29.47 9.10 -23.27
CA ASP A 977 -29.29 8.96 -24.73
C ASP A 977 -27.87 9.37 -25.17
N LEU A 978 -27.09 8.38 -25.64
CA LEU A 978 -25.72 8.59 -26.11
C LEU A 978 -25.66 9.45 -27.38
N LYS A 979 -26.62 9.32 -28.31
CA LYS A 979 -26.63 10.13 -29.53
C LYS A 979 -26.87 11.60 -29.22
N HIS A 980 -27.74 11.90 -28.26
CA HIS A 980 -27.94 13.27 -27.77
C HIS A 980 -26.65 13.88 -27.22
N LEU A 981 -25.93 13.15 -26.36
CA LEU A 981 -24.63 13.60 -25.84
C LEU A 981 -23.61 13.85 -26.96
N MET A 982 -23.45 12.91 -27.88
CA MET A 982 -22.52 13.04 -29.01
C MET A 982 -22.87 14.22 -29.92
N ARG A 983 -24.17 14.43 -30.18
CA ARG A 983 -24.69 15.57 -30.92
C ARG A 983 -24.32 16.90 -30.25
N ALA A 984 -24.52 17.00 -28.94
CA ALA A 984 -24.17 18.21 -28.18
C ALA A 984 -22.66 18.51 -28.24
N LEU A 985 -21.81 17.49 -28.16
CA LEU A 985 -20.36 17.62 -28.28
C LEU A 985 -19.95 18.12 -29.68
N MET A 986 -20.39 17.44 -30.74
CA MET A 986 -20.01 17.78 -32.12
C MET A 986 -20.48 19.19 -32.55
N LEU A 987 -21.57 19.69 -31.99
CA LEU A 987 -22.10 21.03 -32.29
C LEU A 987 -21.51 22.14 -31.42
N SER A 988 -20.65 21.82 -30.44
CA SER A 988 -19.94 22.82 -29.65
C SER A 988 -18.89 23.57 -30.49
N GLN A 989 -18.64 24.84 -30.17
CA GLN A 989 -17.51 25.56 -30.75
C GLN A 989 -16.17 24.96 -30.29
N THR A 990 -16.12 24.40 -29.08
CA THR A 990 -14.95 23.72 -28.51
C THR A 990 -14.50 22.54 -29.37
N TYR A 991 -15.44 21.72 -29.86
CA TYR A 991 -15.14 20.64 -30.80
C TYR A 991 -14.69 21.14 -32.18
N ARG A 992 -15.03 22.39 -32.53
CA ARG A 992 -14.66 23.04 -33.80
C ARG A 992 -13.38 23.85 -33.72
N LEU A 993 -12.60 23.74 -32.65
CA LEU A 993 -11.31 24.42 -32.58
C LEU A 993 -10.28 23.74 -33.51
N SER A 994 -9.38 24.53 -34.07
CA SER A 994 -8.21 24.05 -34.81
C SER A 994 -7.24 23.34 -33.87
N SER A 995 -6.38 22.48 -34.44
CA SER A 995 -5.26 21.88 -33.70
C SER A 995 -4.05 22.80 -33.58
N LEU A 996 -4.01 23.87 -34.36
CA LEU A 996 -2.92 24.85 -34.33
C LEU A 996 -3.04 25.70 -33.06
N PRO A 997 -2.01 25.73 -32.18
CA PRO A 997 -2.02 26.58 -31.01
C PRO A 997 -1.84 28.06 -31.37
N ASN A 998 -2.31 28.93 -30.49
CA ASN A 998 -1.94 30.34 -30.46
C ASN A 998 -0.89 30.60 -29.37
N GLU A 999 -0.39 31.84 -29.29
CA GLU A 999 0.66 32.23 -28.33
C GLU A 999 0.28 31.97 -26.87
N THR A 1000 -1.02 31.99 -26.54
CA THR A 1000 -1.49 31.86 -25.16
C THR A 1000 -1.71 30.41 -24.74
N ASN A 1001 -1.88 29.47 -25.68
CA ASN A 1001 -2.34 28.11 -25.38
C ASN A 1001 -1.38 26.99 -25.81
N LEU A 1002 -0.18 27.33 -26.30
CA LEU A 1002 0.83 26.38 -26.76
C LEU A 1002 1.16 25.29 -25.73
N ALA A 1003 1.29 25.68 -24.46
CA ALA A 1003 1.59 24.79 -23.34
C ALA A 1003 0.35 24.09 -22.74
N ASP A 1004 -0.87 24.43 -23.18
CA ASP A 1004 -2.07 23.80 -22.67
C ASP A 1004 -2.29 22.41 -23.32
N LEU A 1005 -2.37 21.40 -22.44
CA LEU A 1005 -2.55 19.99 -22.78
C LEU A 1005 -3.78 19.37 -22.09
N LYS A 1006 -4.57 20.15 -21.34
CA LYS A 1006 -5.64 19.61 -20.50
C LYS A 1006 -6.94 20.43 -20.43
N ASN A 1007 -6.94 21.69 -20.88
CA ASN A 1007 -8.09 22.59 -20.72
C ASN A 1007 -8.92 22.79 -22.00
N TYR A 1008 -8.65 22.04 -23.06
CA TYR A 1008 -9.42 22.06 -24.31
C TYR A 1008 -9.43 23.43 -25.00
N SER A 1009 -8.33 24.19 -24.88
CA SER A 1009 -8.11 25.42 -25.63
C SER A 1009 -7.93 25.21 -27.13
N ARG A 1010 -7.77 23.97 -27.58
CA ARG A 1010 -7.61 23.56 -28.98
C ARG A 1010 -8.06 22.12 -29.16
N SER A 1011 -8.17 21.69 -30.42
CA SER A 1011 -8.32 20.27 -30.74
C SER A 1011 -6.96 19.56 -30.62
N TYR A 1012 -6.91 18.45 -29.90
CA TYR A 1012 -5.70 17.62 -29.85
C TYR A 1012 -5.70 16.64 -31.01
N ARG A 1013 -4.55 16.52 -31.70
CA ARG A 1013 -4.37 15.56 -32.78
C ARG A 1013 -4.43 14.15 -32.21
N ARG A 1014 -5.32 13.31 -32.75
CA ARG A 1014 -5.54 11.94 -32.29
C ARG A 1014 -5.26 10.98 -33.43
N ARG A 1015 -4.49 9.95 -33.12
CA ARG A 1015 -4.25 8.89 -34.09
C ARG A 1015 -5.53 8.07 -34.28
N LEU A 1016 -5.75 7.63 -35.51
CA LEU A 1016 -6.83 6.70 -35.81
C LEU A 1016 -6.58 5.33 -35.16
N PRO A 1017 -7.60 4.73 -34.51
CA PRO A 1017 -7.52 3.35 -34.04
C PRO A 1017 -7.26 2.38 -35.20
N ALA A 1018 -6.65 1.25 -34.89
CA ALA A 1018 -6.28 0.20 -35.86
C ALA A 1018 -7.38 -0.14 -36.87
N GLU A 1019 -8.60 -0.38 -36.38
CA GLU A 1019 -9.75 -0.76 -37.19
C GLU A 1019 -10.21 0.38 -38.11
N THR A 1020 -10.30 1.59 -37.56
CA THR A 1020 -10.70 2.79 -38.32
C THR A 1020 -9.65 3.15 -39.38
N LEU A 1021 -8.36 3.00 -39.07
CA LEU A 1021 -7.30 3.26 -40.04
C LEU A 1021 -7.29 2.22 -41.16
N LEU A 1022 -7.52 0.94 -40.84
CA LEU A 1022 -7.60 -0.10 -41.85
C LEU A 1022 -8.83 0.11 -42.76
N ASP A 1023 -10.00 0.39 -42.18
CA ASP A 1023 -11.21 0.72 -42.95
C ASP A 1023 -10.98 1.95 -43.85
N ALA A 1024 -10.28 2.99 -43.35
CA ALA A 1024 -9.90 4.16 -44.14
C ALA A 1024 -8.96 3.82 -45.30
N VAL A 1025 -7.99 2.90 -45.11
CA VAL A 1025 -7.11 2.40 -46.19
C VAL A 1025 -7.93 1.65 -47.23
N CYS A 1026 -8.86 0.78 -46.81
CA CYS A 1026 -9.76 0.06 -47.72
C CYS A 1026 -10.64 1.02 -48.54
N GLU A 1027 -11.18 2.08 -47.92
CA GLU A 1027 -12.01 3.11 -48.57
C GLU A 1027 -11.21 3.91 -49.61
N VAL A 1028 -9.98 4.31 -49.27
CA VAL A 1028 -9.11 5.09 -50.15
C VAL A 1028 -8.62 4.24 -51.32
N THR A 1029 -8.24 2.99 -51.08
CA THR A 1029 -7.77 2.08 -52.15
C THR A 1029 -8.90 1.46 -52.96
N GLU A 1030 -10.15 1.49 -52.47
CA GLU A 1030 -11.31 0.74 -52.99
C GLU A 1030 -11.09 -0.79 -53.02
N VAL A 1031 -10.20 -1.29 -52.17
CA VAL A 1031 -9.89 -2.73 -52.04
C VAL A 1031 -10.20 -3.16 -50.61
N GLN A 1032 -11.04 -4.18 -50.45
CA GLN A 1032 -11.44 -4.70 -49.14
C GLN A 1032 -10.44 -5.74 -48.63
N GLU A 1033 -10.20 -5.73 -47.32
CA GLU A 1033 -9.53 -6.83 -46.61
C GLU A 1033 -10.55 -7.89 -46.20
N THR A 1034 -10.16 -9.16 -46.21
CA THR A 1034 -11.01 -10.27 -45.73
C THR A 1034 -10.53 -10.78 -44.38
N PHE A 1035 -11.48 -11.13 -43.52
CA PHE A 1035 -11.22 -11.68 -42.19
C PHE A 1035 -11.77 -13.11 -42.10
N SER A 1036 -10.97 -14.02 -41.52
CA SER A 1036 -11.37 -15.42 -41.38
C SER A 1036 -12.68 -15.55 -40.58
N GLY A 1037 -13.65 -16.32 -41.11
CA GLY A 1037 -14.94 -16.52 -40.44
C GLY A 1037 -15.87 -15.29 -40.44
N MET A 1038 -15.58 -14.28 -41.26
CA MET A 1038 -16.45 -13.12 -41.51
C MET A 1038 -16.86 -13.07 -43.00
N PRO A 1039 -17.96 -12.39 -43.36
CA PRO A 1039 -18.27 -12.07 -44.75
C PRO A 1039 -17.13 -11.32 -45.45
N ALA A 1040 -17.01 -11.46 -46.77
CA ALA A 1040 -15.91 -10.87 -47.54
C ALA A 1040 -15.95 -9.32 -47.56
N GLU A 1041 -17.14 -8.77 -47.33
CA GLU A 1041 -17.45 -7.34 -47.26
C GLU A 1041 -17.43 -6.78 -45.83
N ALA A 1042 -17.01 -7.57 -44.84
CA ALA A 1042 -16.98 -7.12 -43.44
C ALA A 1042 -15.92 -6.04 -43.21
N LEU A 1043 -16.31 -4.98 -42.50
CA LEU A 1043 -15.40 -3.92 -42.08
C LEU A 1043 -14.55 -4.38 -40.89
N ALA A 1044 -13.36 -3.82 -40.73
CA ALA A 1044 -12.48 -4.10 -39.60
C ALA A 1044 -13.16 -3.82 -38.25
N LYS A 1045 -13.95 -2.75 -38.16
CA LYS A 1045 -14.76 -2.43 -36.95
C LYS A 1045 -15.90 -3.42 -36.66
N GLN A 1046 -16.25 -4.29 -37.61
CA GLN A 1046 -17.24 -5.35 -37.43
C GLN A 1046 -16.65 -6.64 -36.86
N THR A 1047 -15.33 -6.69 -36.67
CA THR A 1047 -14.68 -7.81 -35.98
C THR A 1047 -15.18 -7.94 -34.53
N TRP A 1048 -15.48 -9.18 -34.12
CA TRP A 1048 -16.08 -9.48 -32.82
C TRP A 1048 -15.08 -10.09 -31.82
N ASN A 1049 -13.83 -10.33 -32.23
CA ASN A 1049 -12.76 -10.79 -31.35
C ASN A 1049 -11.36 -10.38 -31.87
N HIS A 1050 -10.37 -10.42 -30.99
CA HIS A 1050 -8.98 -10.07 -31.29
C HIS A 1050 -8.14 -11.23 -31.86
N LYS A 1051 -8.70 -12.44 -31.98
CA LYS A 1051 -8.01 -13.63 -32.54
C LYS A 1051 -7.99 -13.65 -34.06
N LEU A 1052 -8.84 -12.86 -34.71
CA LEU A 1052 -8.83 -12.76 -36.17
C LEU A 1052 -7.46 -12.27 -36.65
N GLU A 1053 -6.85 -12.99 -37.59
CA GLU A 1053 -5.51 -12.64 -38.09
C GLU A 1053 -5.56 -11.31 -38.86
N SER A 1054 -4.76 -10.32 -38.45
CA SER A 1054 -4.54 -9.09 -39.20
C SER A 1054 -3.24 -8.42 -38.75
N GLN A 1055 -2.20 -8.56 -39.57
CA GLN A 1055 -0.89 -7.94 -39.31
C GLN A 1055 -0.98 -6.41 -39.23
N PHE A 1056 -1.89 -5.80 -39.99
CA PHE A 1056 -2.13 -4.36 -39.94
C PHE A 1056 -2.67 -3.96 -38.57
N MET A 1057 -3.79 -4.56 -38.13
CA MET A 1057 -4.38 -4.13 -36.86
C MET A 1057 -3.46 -4.42 -35.66
N ASP A 1058 -2.68 -5.50 -35.71
CA ASP A 1058 -1.65 -5.82 -34.71
C ASP A 1058 -0.56 -4.76 -34.64
N ALA A 1059 -0.05 -4.29 -35.79
CA ALA A 1059 0.96 -3.23 -35.83
C ALA A 1059 0.43 -1.91 -35.26
N PHE A 1060 -0.86 -1.61 -35.44
CA PHE A 1060 -1.51 -0.36 -35.03
C PHE A 1060 -2.18 -0.40 -33.66
N GLY A 1061 -1.80 -1.37 -32.82
CA GLY A 1061 -2.10 -1.33 -31.39
C GLY A 1061 -3.53 -1.74 -31.02
N ARG A 1062 -4.17 -2.63 -31.80
CA ARG A 1062 -5.39 -3.31 -31.33
C ARG A 1062 -5.09 -4.10 -30.03
N PRO A 1063 -6.11 -4.39 -29.20
CA PRO A 1063 -5.88 -5.11 -27.96
C PRO A 1063 -5.24 -6.49 -28.14
N ASN A 1064 -4.31 -6.84 -27.24
CA ASN A 1064 -3.57 -8.10 -27.30
C ASN A 1064 -4.47 -9.31 -26.97
N ALA A 1065 -4.76 -10.14 -27.96
CA ALA A 1065 -5.64 -11.30 -27.85
C ALA A 1065 -5.25 -12.34 -26.79
N SER A 1066 -3.98 -12.37 -26.38
CA SER A 1066 -3.44 -13.31 -25.37
C SER A 1066 -3.53 -12.77 -23.95
N SER A 1067 -3.86 -11.49 -23.75
CA SER A 1067 -4.01 -10.91 -22.41
C SER A 1067 -5.31 -11.37 -21.74
N GLU A 1068 -5.31 -11.44 -20.40
CA GLU A 1068 -6.49 -11.85 -19.63
C GLU A 1068 -7.63 -10.80 -19.69
N CYS A 1069 -7.28 -9.55 -20.00
CA CYS A 1069 -8.22 -8.46 -20.30
C CYS A 1069 -7.72 -7.68 -21.53
N PRO A 1070 -8.09 -8.12 -22.76
CA PRO A 1070 -7.66 -7.49 -24.00
C PRO A 1070 -8.45 -6.19 -24.24
N CYS A 1071 -8.25 -5.20 -23.38
CA CYS A 1071 -8.92 -3.91 -23.44
C CYS A 1071 -7.94 -2.74 -23.69
N GLU A 1072 -6.65 -2.93 -23.38
CA GLU A 1072 -5.64 -1.90 -23.52
C GLU A 1072 -5.25 -1.72 -24.99
N ARG A 1073 -5.31 -0.48 -25.46
CA ARG A 1073 -4.91 -0.06 -26.81
C ARG A 1073 -3.68 0.82 -26.70
N ASP A 1074 -2.64 0.54 -27.49
CA ASP A 1074 -1.46 1.40 -27.55
C ASP A 1074 -1.59 2.39 -28.71
N ALA A 1075 -1.87 3.65 -28.36
CA ALA A 1075 -1.97 4.75 -29.32
C ALA A 1075 -0.62 5.45 -29.56
N LYS A 1076 0.47 5.03 -28.90
CA LYS A 1076 1.78 5.67 -29.05
C LYS A 1076 2.38 5.40 -30.43
N PRO A 1077 3.10 6.37 -31.00
CA PRO A 1077 3.84 6.14 -32.23
C PRO A 1077 4.98 5.15 -32.01
N SER A 1078 5.10 4.19 -32.93
CA SER A 1078 6.19 3.21 -32.95
C SER A 1078 6.83 3.13 -34.33
N VAL A 1079 8.10 2.73 -34.35
CA VAL A 1079 8.85 2.48 -35.61
C VAL A 1079 8.17 1.37 -36.41
N VAL A 1080 7.60 0.36 -35.75
CA VAL A 1080 6.88 -0.75 -36.39
C VAL A 1080 5.74 -0.24 -37.26
N GLN A 1081 4.94 0.72 -36.76
CA GLN A 1081 3.81 1.27 -37.49
C GLN A 1081 4.26 2.06 -38.73
N ALA A 1082 5.30 2.88 -38.59
CA ALA A 1082 5.86 3.63 -39.72
C ALA A 1082 6.40 2.69 -40.81
N LEU A 1083 7.17 1.68 -40.41
CA LEU A 1083 7.68 0.66 -41.34
C LEU A 1083 6.56 -0.16 -41.99
N HIS A 1084 5.46 -0.40 -41.28
CA HIS A 1084 4.31 -1.13 -41.83
C HIS A 1084 3.64 -0.35 -42.98
N LEU A 1085 3.42 0.97 -42.85
CA LEU A 1085 2.85 1.78 -43.94
C LEU A 1085 3.80 1.89 -45.14
N MET A 1086 5.10 1.88 -44.90
CA MET A 1086 6.08 2.01 -45.97
C MET A 1086 6.28 0.71 -46.76
N ASN A 1087 6.28 -0.44 -46.08
CA ASN A 1087 6.82 -1.70 -46.63
C ASN A 1087 5.86 -2.89 -46.56
N SER A 1088 4.60 -2.71 -46.13
CA SER A 1088 3.65 -3.83 -46.06
C SER A 1088 3.31 -4.36 -47.45
N THR A 1089 3.60 -5.65 -47.68
CA THR A 1089 3.24 -6.35 -48.93
C THR A 1089 1.74 -6.26 -49.20
N LYS A 1090 0.91 -6.38 -48.15
CA LYS A 1090 -0.55 -6.33 -48.28
C LYS A 1090 -1.03 -4.94 -48.68
N LEU A 1091 -0.44 -3.88 -48.14
CA LEU A 1091 -0.75 -2.51 -48.57
C LEU A 1091 -0.34 -2.29 -50.02
N GLN A 1092 0.82 -2.80 -50.43
CA GLN A 1092 1.27 -2.71 -51.82
C GLN A 1092 0.32 -3.46 -52.78
N GLU A 1093 -0.15 -4.65 -52.40
CA GLU A 1093 -1.16 -5.41 -53.16
C GLU A 1093 -2.47 -4.65 -53.33
N MET A 1094 -2.91 -3.89 -52.30
CA MET A 1094 -4.10 -3.05 -52.39
C MET A 1094 -3.90 -1.88 -53.37
N LEU A 1095 -2.71 -1.25 -53.37
CA LEU A 1095 -2.40 -0.14 -54.27
C LEU A 1095 -2.35 -0.57 -55.75
N ILE A 1096 -1.74 -1.71 -56.04
CA ILE A 1096 -1.58 -2.21 -57.43
C ILE A 1096 -2.77 -3.07 -57.91
N SER A 1097 -3.82 -3.20 -57.11
CA SER A 1097 -4.96 -4.06 -57.41
C SER A 1097 -5.67 -3.65 -58.70
N SER A 1098 -5.98 -4.64 -59.54
CA SER A 1098 -6.72 -4.43 -60.79
C SER A 1098 -8.17 -3.97 -60.58
N LYS A 1099 -8.68 -4.08 -59.34
CA LYS A 1099 -10.02 -3.66 -58.92
C LYS A 1099 -10.04 -2.38 -58.08
N GLY A 1100 -8.87 -1.81 -57.76
CA GLY A 1100 -8.74 -0.65 -56.87
C GLY A 1100 -8.90 0.71 -57.56
N ARG A 1101 -8.96 1.76 -56.74
CA ARG A 1101 -9.12 3.17 -57.15
C ARG A 1101 -8.05 3.60 -58.15
N VAL A 1102 -6.81 3.22 -57.91
CA VAL A 1102 -5.67 3.55 -58.80
C VAL A 1102 -5.96 3.08 -60.22
N THR A 1103 -6.28 1.80 -60.40
CA THR A 1103 -6.59 1.22 -61.72
C THR A 1103 -7.80 1.89 -62.35
N ARG A 1104 -8.84 2.20 -61.57
CA ARG A 1104 -10.04 2.91 -62.04
C ARG A 1104 -9.70 4.31 -62.56
N LEU A 1105 -8.89 5.08 -61.83
CA LEU A 1105 -8.49 6.43 -62.21
C LEU A 1105 -7.49 6.43 -63.38
N ALA A 1106 -6.56 5.49 -63.41
CA ALA A 1106 -5.60 5.32 -64.51
C ALA A 1106 -6.30 5.04 -65.85
N LYS A 1107 -7.38 4.25 -65.84
CA LYS A 1107 -8.21 3.93 -67.02
C LYS A 1107 -9.27 4.98 -67.36
N SER A 1108 -9.42 6.01 -66.55
CA SER A 1108 -10.42 7.07 -66.76
C SER A 1108 -9.91 8.19 -67.67
N ASP A 1109 -10.83 8.92 -68.30
CA ASP A 1109 -10.55 10.11 -69.12
C ASP A 1109 -10.31 11.39 -68.30
N LEU A 1110 -10.19 11.28 -66.97
CA LEU A 1110 -9.96 12.42 -66.09
C LEU A 1110 -8.60 13.08 -66.36
N LYS A 1111 -8.52 14.40 -66.23
CA LYS A 1111 -7.24 15.12 -66.32
C LYS A 1111 -6.39 14.92 -65.04
N PRO A 1112 -5.06 15.09 -65.10
CA PRO A 1112 -4.19 15.00 -63.92
C PRO A 1112 -4.69 15.81 -62.72
N GLU A 1113 -5.21 17.01 -62.96
CA GLU A 1113 -5.74 17.88 -61.90
C GLU A 1113 -6.98 17.28 -61.25
N GLN A 1114 -7.87 16.67 -62.04
CA GLN A 1114 -9.09 16.04 -61.53
C GLN A 1114 -8.79 14.75 -60.76
N ILE A 1115 -7.78 13.99 -61.20
CA ILE A 1115 -7.28 12.82 -60.47
C ILE A 1115 -6.70 13.23 -59.13
N MET A 1116 -5.87 14.28 -59.10
CA MET A 1116 -5.32 14.84 -57.88
C MET A 1116 -6.41 15.27 -56.91
N GLU A 1117 -7.43 16.02 -57.36
CA GLU A 1117 -8.55 16.41 -56.50
C GLU A 1117 -9.27 15.20 -55.90
N GLU A 1118 -9.52 14.17 -56.72
CA GLU A 1118 -10.15 12.92 -56.27
C GLU A 1118 -9.34 12.24 -55.17
N LEU A 1119 -8.01 12.15 -55.31
CA LEU A 1119 -7.11 11.54 -54.32
C LEU A 1119 -7.08 12.35 -53.02
N TYR A 1120 -6.99 13.68 -53.08
CA TYR A 1120 -6.98 14.53 -51.88
C TYR A 1120 -8.32 14.52 -51.15
N LEU A 1121 -9.44 14.51 -51.88
CA LEU A 1121 -10.77 14.41 -51.27
C LEU A 1121 -10.98 13.02 -50.63
N ALA A 1122 -10.48 11.95 -51.24
CA ALA A 1122 -10.55 10.61 -50.68
C ALA A 1122 -9.66 10.47 -49.42
N CYS A 1123 -8.41 10.95 -49.47
CA CYS A 1123 -7.45 10.79 -48.38
C CYS A 1123 -7.67 11.76 -47.22
N TYR A 1124 -7.94 13.04 -47.52
CA TYR A 1124 -7.95 14.15 -46.55
C TYR A 1124 -9.28 14.91 -46.48
N SER A 1125 -10.24 14.62 -47.37
CA SER A 1125 -11.54 15.29 -47.39
C SER A 1125 -11.47 16.80 -47.70
N ARG A 1126 -10.35 17.25 -48.28
CA ARG A 1126 -10.12 18.63 -48.76
C ARG A 1126 -9.52 18.62 -50.16
N LEU A 1127 -9.48 19.79 -50.78
CA LEU A 1127 -8.69 20.01 -51.99
C LEU A 1127 -7.20 20.24 -51.64
N PRO A 1128 -6.27 19.96 -52.56
CA PRO A 1128 -4.86 20.27 -52.36
C PRO A 1128 -4.65 21.79 -52.25
N THR A 1129 -3.68 22.19 -51.44
CA THR A 1129 -3.16 23.56 -51.42
C THR A 1129 -2.44 23.88 -52.73
N ALA A 1130 -2.18 25.15 -53.01
CA ALA A 1130 -1.50 25.55 -54.26
C ALA A 1130 -0.10 24.91 -54.41
N GLU A 1131 0.63 24.74 -53.30
CA GLU A 1131 1.95 24.11 -53.28
C GLU A 1131 1.86 22.60 -53.54
N GLU A 1132 0.97 21.91 -52.83
CA GLU A 1132 0.67 20.49 -53.05
C GLU A 1132 0.22 20.23 -54.49
N ALA A 1133 -0.62 21.11 -55.04
CA ALA A 1133 -1.12 21.01 -56.40
C ALA A 1133 -0.01 21.13 -57.45
N ALA A 1134 0.96 22.01 -57.23
CA ALA A 1134 2.12 22.15 -58.12
C ALA A 1134 3.02 20.91 -58.10
N ILE A 1135 3.26 20.33 -56.91
CA ILE A 1135 4.10 19.14 -56.74
C ILE A 1135 3.43 17.91 -57.36
N VAL A 1136 2.17 17.65 -57.00
CA VAL A 1136 1.44 16.45 -57.45
C VAL A 1136 1.04 16.57 -58.91
N GLY A 1137 0.68 17.77 -59.39
CA GLY A 1137 0.42 18.01 -60.80
C GLY A 1137 1.62 17.63 -61.67
N LYS A 1138 2.84 18.00 -61.26
CA LYS A 1138 4.08 17.61 -61.95
C LYS A 1138 4.33 16.10 -61.88
N ALA A 1139 4.01 15.44 -60.77
CA ALA A 1139 4.17 13.99 -60.63
C ALA A 1139 3.19 13.21 -61.53
N LEU A 1140 1.99 13.72 -61.75
CA LEU A 1140 0.95 13.11 -62.58
C LEU A 1140 1.04 13.49 -64.07
N ASP A 1141 1.83 14.51 -64.42
CA ASP A 1141 2.12 14.90 -65.81
C ASP A 1141 3.12 13.94 -66.47
N VAL A 1142 2.69 12.68 -66.58
CA VAL A 1142 3.41 11.59 -67.21
C VAL A 1142 2.57 11.01 -68.35
N GLY A 1143 3.21 10.56 -69.42
CA GLY A 1143 2.52 9.92 -70.54
C GLY A 1143 1.71 8.68 -70.10
N VAL A 1144 0.74 8.25 -70.91
CA VAL A 1144 -0.23 7.18 -70.60
C VAL A 1144 0.42 5.89 -70.07
N ALA A 1145 1.61 5.54 -70.56
CA ALA A 1145 2.33 4.33 -70.15
C ALA A 1145 2.73 4.31 -68.66
N ASN A 1146 2.99 5.47 -68.05
CA ASN A 1146 3.45 5.60 -66.65
C ASN A 1146 2.36 6.15 -65.72
N ARG A 1147 1.17 6.43 -66.25
CA ARG A 1147 0.09 7.10 -65.52
C ARG A 1147 -0.38 6.33 -64.30
N GLN A 1148 -0.46 4.99 -64.38
CA GLN A 1148 -0.85 4.17 -63.24
C GLN A 1148 0.20 4.26 -62.11
N ALA A 1149 1.48 4.05 -62.42
CA ALA A 1149 2.56 4.12 -61.45
C ALA A 1149 2.65 5.50 -60.75
N ALA A 1150 2.44 6.60 -61.49
CA ALA A 1150 2.40 7.92 -60.88
C ALA A 1150 1.24 8.11 -59.88
N ILE A 1151 0.07 7.53 -60.16
CA ILE A 1151 -1.07 7.55 -59.23
C ILE A 1151 -0.78 6.67 -58.00
N GLU A 1152 -0.12 5.53 -58.18
CA GLU A 1152 0.32 4.64 -57.09
C GLU A 1152 1.27 5.39 -56.13
N ASP A 1153 2.29 6.06 -56.66
CA ASP A 1153 3.27 6.81 -55.87
C ASP A 1153 2.64 7.98 -55.09
N VAL A 1154 1.73 8.72 -55.75
CA VAL A 1154 1.00 9.82 -55.10
C VAL A 1154 0.12 9.28 -53.97
N LEU A 1155 -0.67 8.24 -54.24
CA LEU A 1155 -1.56 7.66 -53.23
C LEU A 1155 -0.78 7.08 -52.05
N TRP A 1156 0.30 6.36 -52.31
CA TRP A 1156 1.21 5.85 -51.29
C TRP A 1156 1.79 6.97 -50.43
N SER A 1157 2.19 8.09 -51.04
CA SER A 1157 2.70 9.26 -50.32
C SER A 1157 1.65 9.88 -49.39
N LEU A 1158 0.40 9.99 -49.85
CA LEU A 1158 -0.71 10.51 -49.04
C LEU A 1158 -1.01 9.59 -47.84
N LEU A 1159 -1.06 8.27 -48.06
CA LEU A 1159 -1.31 7.27 -47.00
C LEU A 1159 -0.22 7.26 -45.90
N ASN A 1160 1.02 7.59 -46.26
CA ASN A 1160 2.16 7.65 -45.34
C ASN A 1160 2.31 9.00 -44.61
N SER A 1161 1.41 9.96 -44.88
CA SER A 1161 1.44 11.29 -44.25
C SER A 1161 0.88 11.30 -42.82
N ALA A 1162 1.29 12.29 -42.02
CA ALA A 1162 0.68 12.55 -40.72
C ALA A 1162 -0.83 12.87 -40.86
N GLU A 1163 -1.23 13.69 -41.84
CA GLU A 1163 -2.63 14.09 -42.01
C GLU A 1163 -3.56 12.88 -42.26
N PHE A 1164 -3.06 11.80 -42.87
CA PHE A 1164 -3.86 10.59 -43.07
C PHE A 1164 -4.06 9.79 -41.79
N VAL A 1165 -2.97 9.55 -41.03
CA VAL A 1165 -2.98 8.67 -39.85
C VAL A 1165 -3.58 9.32 -38.60
N PHE A 1166 -3.74 10.64 -38.61
CA PHE A 1166 -4.42 11.42 -37.58
C PHE A 1166 -5.85 11.81 -38.01
N ASN A 1167 -6.69 12.14 -37.04
CA ASN A 1167 -8.08 12.52 -37.26
C ASN A 1167 -8.26 13.84 -38.03
N HIS A 1168 -7.25 14.73 -38.02
CA HIS A 1168 -7.04 15.91 -38.87
C HIS A 1168 -5.73 16.61 -38.48
#